data_AF-A0A412BGS3-F1
#
_entry.id   AF-A0A412BGS3-F1
#
_cell.length_a   1.000
_cell.length_b   1.000
_cell.length_c   1.000
_cell.angle_alpha   90.00
_cell.angle_beta   90.00
_cell.angle_gamma   90.00
#
_symmetry.space_group_name_H-M   'P 1'
#
loop_
_entity.id
_entity.type
_entity.pdbx_description
1 polymer ?
#
loop_
_entity_poly.entity_id
_entity_poly.type
_entity_poly.pdbx_seq_one_letter_code
_entity_poly.pdbx_strand_id
1 'polypeptide(L)'
;MESSGYGTKSDARGMLTGSVTVLAGDGAGQLYSVVYYDRRSRPVQRQSSNSLGGKETEYTAYNFTGQPTRLRHVHTAQGKAARTEVRTYSYDHAGRLLTVKHKLDALGEVTLVNNVYDDLGRLQSKSLHGSAVNKQTYTYNIRGWLTGVSGSKFTQNLYYNTGNGVAKYNGSISSMTWKAGNESTVRGYKFTYDGLDRLLNAIYGETAGISTNANRFSENVTNYDKNGNIKGLQRYGQTGASAYGLIDNLTFTLNGNRLNRVDDAVTASTYGGGFEFKDGVKQANEYAYDANGNLTKDLNKGITGISYNCLNLPNAVTFSDGSTITYTYGADGTKLRTVHKIGSATTTTDYCGNVIYENGVQKLLLTEEGYVTLSDSKYHYYLKDHQGNNRVVINQSGTVEETNHYYPFGGVFASAGSIQPYKYNGKEFDNKKGLNWYDYGARHYDAALGRFTTNDRFAEKYYSMSPYQYGANNPVNNIDVNGDTIVVNPNPNGLIDNVRMFFGFDTKYQKDVKADLQQLKKDDKEIGEMIIELEKSKNVHSITRTKRGKSNSSGFDREKAKKDIPQGSIINYDPDVKTDINGNHRTPRIGLSHELQHSSDVDKGIMSYENIGNGIPMREIRAINTENKIRKRTGDAKRTEYRGRKIPQKLLE
;
A
#
# COMPACT_ATOMS: atom_id res chain seq x y z
N MET A 1 13.19 -8.27 29.72
CA MET A 1 12.97 -7.10 30.57
C MET A 1 11.59 -6.55 30.29
N GLU A 2 10.66 -6.97 31.14
CA GLU A 2 9.37 -6.33 31.32
C GLU A 2 9.64 -4.95 31.93
N SER A 3 9.26 -3.87 31.25
CA SER A 3 9.13 -2.58 31.93
C SER A 3 7.79 -2.60 32.65
N SER A 4 7.86 -2.58 33.97
CA SER A 4 6.78 -2.28 34.91
C SER A 4 5.97 -1.08 34.40
N GLY A 5 4.70 -1.29 34.02
CA GLY A 5 3.82 -0.17 33.65
C GLY A 5 2.47 -0.54 33.07
N TYR A 6 2.29 -1.70 32.44
CA TYR A 6 0.99 -2.10 31.88
C TYR A 6 0.75 -3.59 32.13
N GLY A 7 -0.04 -3.90 33.17
CA GLY A 7 -0.39 -5.28 33.51
C GLY A 7 -1.17 -6.00 32.41
N THR A 8 -1.14 -7.32 32.45
CA THR A 8 -1.97 -8.20 31.61
C THR A 8 -3.46 -7.99 31.92
N LYS A 9 -4.30 -8.01 30.88
CA LYS A 9 -5.75 -7.99 31.03
C LYS A 9 -6.26 -9.42 31.20
N SER A 10 -6.98 -9.70 32.29
CA SER A 10 -7.58 -11.03 32.54
C SER A 10 -8.89 -11.26 31.75
N ASP A 11 -9.55 -10.19 31.30
CA ASP A 11 -10.80 -10.26 30.53
C ASP A 11 -10.64 -9.60 29.15
N ALA A 12 -10.62 -10.39 28.08
CA ALA A 12 -10.55 -9.93 26.69
C ALA A 12 -11.90 -9.96 25.95
N ARG A 13 -13.03 -10.00 26.69
CA ARG A 13 -14.37 -10.07 26.10
C ARG A 13 -14.57 -8.98 25.05
N GLY A 14 -14.99 -9.40 23.87
CA GLY A 14 -15.27 -8.52 22.75
C GLY A 14 -14.11 -8.22 21.80
N MET A 15 -12.90 -8.67 22.14
CA MET A 15 -11.69 -8.47 21.36
C MET A 15 -11.34 -9.75 20.57
N LEU A 16 -10.63 -9.62 19.45
CA LEU A 16 -10.14 -10.78 18.70
C LEU A 16 -9.00 -11.43 19.49
N THR A 17 -9.28 -12.49 20.23
CA THR A 17 -8.28 -13.20 21.02
C THR A 17 -7.57 -14.31 20.25
N GLY A 18 -8.17 -14.79 19.16
CA GLY A 18 -7.51 -15.71 18.26
C GLY A 18 -8.21 -15.84 16.90
N SER A 19 -7.48 -16.36 15.94
CA SER A 19 -7.96 -16.64 14.59
C SER A 19 -7.39 -17.95 14.07
N VAL A 20 -8.13 -18.58 13.17
CA VAL A 20 -7.67 -19.75 12.41
C VAL A 20 -7.74 -19.39 10.93
N THR A 21 -6.61 -19.50 10.25
CA THR A 21 -6.49 -19.33 8.80
C THR A 21 -6.25 -20.70 8.19
N VAL A 22 -7.19 -21.19 7.38
CA VAL A 22 -7.01 -22.45 6.63
C VAL A 22 -6.06 -22.19 5.46
N LEU A 23 -5.23 -23.16 5.09
CA LEU A 23 -4.46 -23.06 3.85
C LEU A 23 -5.40 -23.22 2.64
N ALA A 24 -5.31 -22.30 1.67
CA ALA A 24 -6.10 -22.37 0.45
C ALA A 24 -5.41 -23.29 -0.58
N GLY A 25 -6.16 -24.23 -1.15
CA GLY A 25 -5.67 -25.23 -2.12
C GLY A 25 -5.68 -26.67 -1.57
N ASP A 26 -4.94 -27.58 -2.21
CA ASP A 26 -4.91 -29.03 -1.89
C ASP A 26 -4.17 -29.37 -0.56
N GLY A 27 -3.72 -28.36 0.19
CA GLY A 27 -3.01 -28.52 1.46
C GLY A 27 -3.94 -28.50 2.66
N ALA A 28 -4.19 -29.65 3.28
CA ALA A 28 -4.83 -29.71 4.59
C ALA A 28 -3.91 -29.07 5.65
N GLY A 29 -4.30 -27.92 6.20
CA GLY A 29 -3.55 -27.25 7.26
C GLY A 29 -4.27 -26.02 7.80
N GLN A 30 -3.98 -25.70 9.07
CA GLN A 30 -4.55 -24.54 9.76
C GLN A 30 -3.42 -23.78 10.44
N LEU A 31 -3.40 -22.47 10.22
CA LEU A 31 -2.54 -21.54 10.95
C LEU A 31 -3.35 -20.89 12.06
N TYR A 32 -2.85 -20.96 13.27
CA TYR A 32 -3.48 -20.41 14.46
C TYR A 32 -2.79 -19.10 14.82
N SER A 33 -3.55 -18.11 15.25
CA SER A 33 -3.02 -16.92 15.90
C SER A 33 -3.76 -16.62 17.19
N VAL A 34 -3.05 -16.11 18.18
CA VAL A 34 -3.57 -15.67 19.47
C VAL A 34 -3.03 -14.28 19.77
N VAL A 35 -3.88 -13.40 20.29
CA VAL A 35 -3.54 -12.01 20.63
C VAL A 35 -3.81 -11.75 22.10
N TYR A 36 -2.81 -11.20 22.78
CA TYR A 36 -2.89 -10.79 24.17
C TYR A 36 -2.89 -9.27 24.28
N TYR A 37 -3.59 -8.76 25.28
CA TYR A 37 -3.87 -7.33 25.42
C TYR A 37 -3.48 -6.81 26.81
N ASP A 38 -3.04 -5.56 26.85
CA ASP A 38 -2.91 -4.84 28.11
C ASP A 38 -4.26 -4.32 28.63
N ARG A 39 -4.26 -3.75 29.84
CA ARG A 39 -5.45 -3.14 30.47
C ARG A 39 -6.07 -1.99 29.65
N ARG A 40 -5.36 -1.42 28.67
CA ARG A 40 -5.86 -0.40 27.73
C ARG A 40 -6.39 -1.01 26.43
N SER A 41 -6.52 -2.33 26.36
CA SER A 41 -6.98 -3.07 25.18
C SER A 41 -6.03 -2.95 23.97
N ARG A 42 -4.74 -2.66 24.19
CA ARG A 42 -3.73 -2.60 23.13
C ARG A 42 -3.06 -3.98 22.96
N PRO A 43 -2.81 -4.47 21.73
CA PRO A 43 -2.15 -5.76 21.52
C PRO A 43 -0.69 -5.73 22.02
N VAL A 44 -0.38 -6.43 23.11
CA VAL A 44 0.98 -6.47 23.67
C VAL A 44 1.76 -7.72 23.28
N GLN A 45 1.06 -8.76 22.83
CA GLN A 45 1.69 -9.95 22.28
C GLN A 45 0.79 -10.58 21.21
N ARG A 46 1.42 -11.10 20.16
CA ARG A 46 0.79 -11.97 19.18
C ARG A 46 1.63 -13.23 19.03
N GLN A 47 0.99 -14.39 19.06
CA GLN A 47 1.63 -15.67 18.75
C GLN A 47 0.90 -16.28 17.57
N SER A 48 1.62 -16.69 16.54
CA SER A 48 1.05 -17.36 15.38
C SER A 48 1.87 -18.60 15.03
N SER A 49 1.23 -19.67 14.57
CA SER A 49 1.95 -20.76 13.88
C SER A 49 2.34 -20.33 12.46
N ASN A 50 3.40 -20.90 11.91
CA ASN A 50 3.81 -20.70 10.51
C ASN A 50 3.77 -22.00 9.70
N SER A 51 3.90 -21.88 8.37
CA SER A 51 3.80 -22.99 7.41
C SER A 51 4.95 -24.00 7.50
N LEU A 52 6.01 -23.70 8.25
CA LEU A 52 7.16 -24.59 8.48
C LEU A 52 7.16 -25.24 9.86
N GLY A 53 5.97 -25.37 10.48
CA GLY A 53 5.79 -26.09 11.74
C GLY A 53 6.33 -25.38 12.98
N GLY A 54 6.70 -24.09 12.87
CA GLY A 54 7.13 -23.26 13.99
C GLY A 54 6.15 -22.14 14.30
N LYS A 55 6.67 -21.07 14.93
CA LYS A 55 5.88 -19.94 15.44
C LYS A 55 6.53 -18.59 15.14
N GLU A 56 5.68 -17.61 14.88
CA GLU A 56 5.98 -16.17 14.96
C GLU A 56 5.46 -15.64 16.30
N THR A 57 6.32 -15.02 17.11
CA THR A 57 5.91 -14.39 18.37
C THR A 57 6.34 -12.94 18.41
N GLU A 58 5.38 -12.04 18.41
CA GLU A 58 5.58 -10.60 18.54
C GLU A 58 5.23 -10.11 19.93
N TYR A 59 6.01 -9.17 20.45
CA TYR A 59 5.74 -8.42 21.67
C TYR A 59 5.83 -6.94 21.38
N THR A 60 4.88 -6.15 21.86
CA THR A 60 4.84 -4.71 21.63
C THR A 60 4.75 -3.97 22.94
N ALA A 61 5.67 -3.03 23.16
CA ALA A 61 5.59 -2.03 24.20
C ALA A 61 5.12 -0.70 23.61
N TYR A 62 4.40 0.10 24.40
CA TYR A 62 3.80 1.35 23.96
C TYR A 62 4.17 2.51 24.88
N ASN A 63 4.21 3.73 24.34
CA ASN A 63 4.25 4.95 25.13
C ASN A 63 2.85 5.28 25.72
N PHE A 64 2.76 6.42 26.40
CA PHE A 64 1.51 6.89 27.01
C PHE A 64 0.40 7.18 25.97
N THR A 65 0.77 7.69 24.79
CA THR A 65 -0.15 8.02 23.69
C THR A 65 -0.57 6.81 22.85
N GLY A 66 -0.01 5.62 23.13
CA GLY A 66 -0.38 4.37 22.45
C GLY A 66 0.44 4.04 21.20
N GLN A 67 1.55 4.73 20.98
CA GLN A 67 2.48 4.45 19.88
C GLN A 67 3.49 3.37 20.30
N PRO A 68 3.83 2.40 19.43
CA PRO A 68 4.83 1.38 19.73
C PRO A 68 6.19 1.98 20.04
N THR A 69 6.79 1.70 21.20
CA THR A 69 8.17 2.14 21.52
C THR A 69 9.19 1.02 21.34
N ARG A 70 8.75 -0.22 21.45
CA ARG A 70 9.59 -1.39 21.25
C ARG A 70 8.78 -2.53 20.71
N LEU A 71 9.34 -3.24 19.74
CA LEU A 71 8.81 -4.49 19.24
C LEU A 71 9.87 -5.58 19.36
N ARG A 72 9.53 -6.74 19.90
CA ARG A 72 10.37 -7.94 19.82
C ARG A 72 9.64 -8.97 18.97
N HIS A 73 10.29 -9.50 17.96
CA HIS A 73 9.75 -10.58 17.14
C HIS A 73 10.67 -11.79 17.24
N VAL A 74 10.09 -12.97 17.48
CA VAL A 74 10.79 -14.25 17.58
C VAL A 74 10.18 -15.19 16.56
N HIS A 75 10.98 -15.53 15.56
CA HIS A 75 10.67 -16.48 14.51
C HIS A 75 11.29 -17.84 14.84
N THR A 76 10.52 -18.91 14.69
CA THR A 76 10.98 -20.30 14.82
C THR A 76 10.42 -21.14 13.68
N ALA A 77 11.15 -22.15 13.23
CA ALA A 77 10.68 -23.15 12.27
C ALA A 77 11.24 -24.53 12.64
N GLN A 78 10.55 -25.61 12.27
CA GLN A 78 10.91 -26.96 12.68
C GLN A 78 12.32 -27.33 12.17
N GLY A 79 13.23 -27.69 13.07
CA GLY A 79 14.61 -28.05 12.74
C GLY A 79 15.45 -26.90 12.20
N LYS A 80 15.04 -25.64 12.41
CA LYS A 80 15.77 -24.44 11.96
C LYS A 80 16.18 -23.57 13.15
N ALA A 81 17.23 -22.78 12.96
CA ALA A 81 17.65 -21.80 13.95
C ALA A 81 16.57 -20.75 14.18
N ALA A 82 16.27 -20.44 15.44
CA ALA A 82 15.38 -19.35 15.80
C ALA A 82 16.01 -17.99 15.46
N ARG A 83 15.18 -17.02 15.08
CA ARG A 83 15.60 -15.62 14.87
C ARG A 83 14.86 -14.72 15.83
N THR A 84 15.58 -13.86 16.51
CA THR A 84 15.02 -12.86 17.42
C THR A 84 15.44 -11.47 16.98
N GLU A 85 14.49 -10.66 16.57
CA GLU A 85 14.72 -9.25 16.28
C GLU A 85 14.04 -8.34 17.30
N VAL A 86 14.66 -7.20 17.58
CA VAL A 86 14.11 -6.14 18.42
C VAL A 86 14.17 -4.84 17.65
N ARG A 87 13.01 -4.19 17.49
CA ARG A 87 12.90 -2.81 17.00
C ARG A 87 12.65 -1.87 18.16
N THR A 88 13.29 -0.72 18.16
CA THR A 88 13.03 0.38 19.11
C THR A 88 12.70 1.63 18.34
N TYR A 89 11.59 2.28 18.71
CA TYR A 89 11.03 3.43 18.01
C TYR A 89 11.10 4.68 18.89
N SER A 90 11.44 5.81 18.27
CA SER A 90 11.30 7.14 18.87
C SER A 90 10.42 8.03 18.01
N TYR A 91 9.76 8.99 18.65
CA TYR A 91 8.85 9.92 18.00
C TYR A 91 9.15 11.34 18.45
N ASP A 92 8.80 12.32 17.62
CA ASP A 92 8.82 13.71 18.02
C ASP A 92 7.58 14.09 18.86
N HIS A 93 7.50 15.36 19.25
CA HIS A 93 6.40 15.88 20.05
C HIS A 93 5.03 15.81 19.34
N ALA A 94 5.00 15.65 18.00
CA ALA A 94 3.80 15.52 17.19
C ALA A 94 3.46 14.05 16.87
N GLY A 95 4.23 13.10 17.41
CA GLY A 95 4.02 11.67 17.19
C GLY A 95 4.57 11.14 15.86
N ARG A 96 5.38 11.91 15.14
CA ARG A 96 6.02 11.47 13.88
C ARG A 96 7.25 10.62 14.18
N LEU A 97 7.47 9.55 13.41
CA LEU A 97 8.55 8.59 13.64
C LEU A 97 9.93 9.19 13.38
N LEU A 98 10.74 9.36 14.42
CA LEU A 98 12.10 9.89 14.31
C LEU A 98 13.11 8.79 14.01
N THR A 99 13.17 7.74 14.82
CA THR A 99 14.21 6.72 14.70
C THR A 99 13.62 5.32 14.82
N VAL A 100 14.11 4.39 13.99
CA VAL A 100 13.96 2.96 14.20
C VAL A 100 15.35 2.37 14.39
N LYS A 101 15.58 1.77 15.55
CA LYS A 101 16.74 0.92 15.81
C LYS A 101 16.35 -0.54 15.66
N HIS A 102 17.29 -1.38 15.26
CA HIS A 102 17.09 -2.80 15.05
C HIS A 102 18.26 -3.60 15.59
N LYS A 103 17.95 -4.68 16.30
CA LYS A 103 18.91 -5.66 16.76
C LYS A 103 18.43 -7.04 16.34
N LEU A 104 19.24 -7.78 15.61
CA LEU A 104 18.97 -9.16 15.19
C LEU A 104 19.91 -10.11 15.92
N ASP A 105 19.35 -11.10 16.61
CA ASP A 105 20.06 -12.12 17.37
C ASP A 105 21.15 -11.50 18.27
N ALA A 106 22.39 -11.96 18.12
CA ALA A 106 23.56 -11.48 18.84
C ALA A 106 24.27 -10.29 18.16
N LEU A 107 23.79 -9.82 17.00
CA LEU A 107 24.41 -8.69 16.30
C LEU A 107 24.29 -7.39 17.13
N GLY A 108 25.18 -6.45 16.82
CA GLY A 108 25.08 -5.09 17.34
C GLY A 108 23.75 -4.42 16.95
N GLU A 109 23.23 -3.54 17.82
CA GLU A 109 22.08 -2.71 17.47
C GLU A 109 22.49 -1.68 16.42
N VAL A 110 21.70 -1.57 15.35
CA VAL A 110 21.90 -0.60 14.26
C VAL A 110 20.72 0.37 14.20
N THR A 111 20.96 1.59 13.72
CA THR A 111 19.87 2.51 13.37
C THR A 111 19.42 2.20 11.96
N LEU A 112 18.29 1.50 11.78
CA LEU A 112 17.74 1.22 10.44
C LEU A 112 17.43 2.52 9.71
N VAL A 113 16.74 3.42 10.39
CA VAL A 113 16.34 4.71 9.83
C VAL A 113 16.33 5.81 10.88
N ASN A 114 16.76 7.00 10.45
CA ASN A 114 16.61 8.25 11.18
C ASN A 114 15.99 9.31 10.26
N ASN A 115 14.81 9.80 10.65
CA ASN A 115 14.03 10.81 9.94
C ASN A 115 14.19 12.18 10.60
N VAL A 116 14.16 13.21 9.77
CA VAL A 116 14.02 14.61 10.17
C VAL A 116 12.86 15.18 9.39
N TYR A 117 11.99 15.93 10.06
CA TYR A 117 10.83 16.57 9.45
C TYR A 117 11.01 18.09 9.41
N ASP A 118 10.43 18.73 8.41
CA ASP A 118 10.35 20.19 8.35
C ASP A 118 9.22 20.74 9.27
N ASP A 119 9.17 22.07 9.36
CA ASP A 119 8.20 22.81 10.17
C ASP A 119 6.73 22.56 9.76
N LEU A 120 6.50 22.02 8.56
CA LEU A 120 5.17 21.73 8.01
C LEU A 120 4.73 20.27 8.18
N GLY A 121 5.51 19.40 8.82
CA GLY A 121 5.11 18.00 8.93
C GLY A 121 5.87 17.02 8.03
N ARG A 122 6.57 17.52 7.02
CA ARG A 122 7.03 16.75 5.85
C ARG A 122 8.41 16.17 6.10
N LEU A 123 8.70 14.97 5.59
CA LEU A 123 10.02 14.36 5.69
C LEU A 123 11.02 15.29 4.99
N GLN A 124 11.96 15.85 5.74
CA GLN A 124 13.03 16.67 5.19
C GLN A 124 14.23 15.80 4.83
N SER A 125 14.55 14.81 5.67
CA SER A 125 15.60 13.85 5.36
C SER A 125 15.41 12.51 6.05
N LYS A 126 15.99 11.48 5.44
CA LYS A 126 16.06 10.10 5.92
C LYS A 126 17.50 9.61 5.83
N SER A 127 18.08 9.14 6.91
CA SER A 127 19.40 8.48 6.93
C SER A 127 19.24 7.00 7.28
N LEU A 128 19.93 6.15 6.53
CA LEU A 128 19.89 4.69 6.67
C LEU A 128 21.18 4.17 7.30
N HIS A 129 21.07 3.11 8.10
CA HIS A 129 22.19 2.51 8.84
C HIS A 129 22.92 3.47 9.79
N GLY A 130 22.26 4.52 10.28
CA GLY A 130 22.89 5.58 11.07
C GLY A 130 24.05 6.30 10.35
N SER A 131 24.16 6.14 9.03
CA SER A 131 25.26 6.66 8.22
C SER A 131 24.84 7.92 7.48
N ALA A 132 25.64 8.98 7.60
CA ALA A 132 25.43 10.22 6.85
C ALA A 132 25.61 10.02 5.34
N VAL A 133 26.40 9.02 4.91
CA VAL A 133 26.62 8.69 3.49
C VAL A 133 25.34 8.18 2.83
N ASN A 134 24.50 7.49 3.61
CA ASN A 134 23.25 6.89 3.15
C ASN A 134 22.03 7.81 3.38
N LYS A 135 22.27 9.12 3.51
CA LYS A 135 21.22 10.12 3.70
C LYS A 135 20.56 10.49 2.37
N GLN A 136 19.23 10.57 2.39
CA GLN A 136 18.39 11.15 1.35
C GLN A 136 17.70 12.39 1.91
N THR A 137 17.66 13.45 1.12
CA THR A 137 16.96 14.72 1.42
C THR A 137 15.80 14.88 0.47
N TYR A 138 14.69 15.40 0.97
CA TYR A 138 13.46 15.55 0.21
C TYR A 138 13.09 17.03 0.14
N THR A 139 12.69 17.49 -1.05
CA THR A 139 12.29 18.87 -1.30
C THR A 139 10.87 18.92 -1.84
N TYR A 140 10.17 20.03 -1.58
CA TYR A 140 8.76 20.18 -1.91
C TYR A 140 8.48 21.57 -2.49
N ASN A 141 7.44 21.68 -3.30
CA ASN A 141 6.88 22.98 -3.68
C ASN A 141 5.94 23.53 -2.59
N ILE A 142 5.43 24.74 -2.82
CA ILE A 142 4.49 25.44 -1.91
C ILE A 142 3.15 24.71 -1.72
N ARG A 143 2.79 23.76 -2.62
CA ARG A 143 1.59 22.93 -2.53
C ARG A 143 1.84 21.60 -1.78
N GLY A 144 3.06 21.38 -1.30
CA GLY A 144 3.45 20.16 -0.60
C GLY A 144 3.77 18.97 -1.51
N TRP A 145 3.86 19.17 -2.84
CA TRP A 145 4.25 18.11 -3.76
C TRP A 145 5.76 17.93 -3.75
N LEU A 146 6.23 16.68 -3.78
CA LEU A 146 7.66 16.35 -3.81
C LEU A 146 8.28 16.86 -5.11
N THR A 147 9.33 17.68 -5.02
CA THR A 147 10.08 18.17 -6.18
C THR A 147 11.45 17.51 -6.32
N GLY A 148 11.95 16.84 -5.30
CA GLY A 148 13.19 16.09 -5.43
C GLY A 148 13.52 15.18 -4.26
N VAL A 149 14.31 14.15 -4.58
CA VAL A 149 15.01 13.26 -3.65
C VAL A 149 16.50 13.39 -3.97
N SER A 150 17.33 13.66 -2.98
CA SER A 150 18.78 13.85 -3.20
C SER A 150 19.61 13.11 -2.18
N GLY A 151 20.50 12.24 -2.64
CA GLY A 151 21.47 11.49 -1.86
C GLY A 151 22.71 11.14 -2.69
N SER A 152 23.71 10.53 -2.03
CA SER A 152 25.01 10.25 -2.66
C SER A 152 24.92 9.21 -3.79
N LYS A 153 24.02 8.23 -3.68
CA LYS A 153 23.83 7.11 -4.63
C LYS A 153 22.52 7.17 -5.40
N PHE A 154 21.63 8.10 -5.08
CA PHE A 154 20.38 8.28 -5.81
C PHE A 154 19.93 9.73 -5.75
N THR A 155 19.58 10.28 -6.91
CA THR A 155 18.96 11.60 -7.01
C THR A 155 17.80 11.53 -7.98
N GLN A 156 16.69 12.21 -7.68
CA GLN A 156 15.54 12.39 -8.55
C GLN A 156 15.03 13.83 -8.44
N ASN A 157 14.69 14.45 -9.56
CA ASN A 157 13.94 15.70 -9.60
C ASN A 157 12.59 15.45 -10.29
N LEU A 158 11.54 16.02 -9.72
CA LEU A 158 10.18 15.98 -10.25
C LEU A 158 9.74 17.38 -10.61
N TYR A 159 9.20 17.53 -11.80
CA TYR A 159 8.74 18.81 -12.32
C TYR A 159 7.26 18.72 -12.65
N TYR A 160 6.50 19.73 -12.22
CA TYR A 160 5.06 19.83 -12.43
C TYR A 160 4.77 20.96 -13.42
N ASN A 161 4.69 22.20 -12.95
CA ASN A 161 4.52 23.40 -13.78
C ASN A 161 5.86 23.98 -14.28
N THR A 162 6.97 23.29 -14.02
CA THR A 162 8.33 23.65 -14.41
C THR A 162 8.99 22.51 -15.18
N GLY A 163 10.28 22.62 -15.49
CA GLY A 163 11.05 21.56 -16.15
C GLY A 163 10.90 21.54 -17.67
N ASN A 164 11.26 20.41 -18.30
CA ASN A 164 11.35 20.29 -19.76
C ASN A 164 10.07 19.72 -20.42
N GLY A 165 9.11 19.26 -19.63
CA GLY A 165 7.83 18.73 -20.12
C GLY A 165 6.74 19.79 -20.21
N VAL A 166 5.53 19.38 -20.61
CA VAL A 166 4.36 20.27 -20.67
C VAL A 166 3.89 20.59 -19.25
N ALA A 167 3.85 21.88 -18.89
CA ALA A 167 3.48 22.33 -17.55
C ALA A 167 2.15 21.73 -17.06
N LYS A 168 2.16 21.20 -15.83
CA LYS A 168 1.00 20.61 -15.15
C LYS A 168 0.71 21.32 -13.84
N TYR A 169 -0.56 21.69 -13.65
CA TYR A 169 -1.05 22.41 -12.46
C TYR A 169 -2.02 21.59 -11.61
N ASN A 170 -2.37 20.39 -12.05
CA ASN A 170 -3.32 19.45 -11.42
C ASN A 170 -2.65 18.42 -10.49
N GLY A 171 -1.31 18.45 -10.37
CA GLY A 171 -0.54 17.50 -9.56
C GLY A 171 0.15 16.42 -10.37
N SER A 172 -0.12 16.30 -11.67
CA SER A 172 0.56 15.33 -12.52
C SER A 172 2.00 15.76 -12.81
N ILE A 173 2.93 14.82 -12.80
CA ILE A 173 4.33 15.08 -13.12
C ILE A 173 4.48 15.33 -14.62
N SER A 174 5.01 16.50 -14.98
CA SER A 174 5.30 16.92 -16.36
C SER A 174 6.58 16.28 -16.90
N SER A 175 7.62 16.23 -16.07
CA SER A 175 8.88 15.57 -16.40
C SER A 175 9.60 15.17 -15.13
N MET A 176 10.54 14.23 -15.26
CA MET A 176 11.43 13.87 -14.18
C MET A 176 12.85 13.64 -14.69
N THR A 177 13.83 13.85 -13.83
CA THR A 177 15.21 13.40 -14.03
C THR A 177 15.63 12.52 -12.85
N TRP A 178 16.53 11.57 -13.09
CA TRP A 178 17.14 10.78 -12.02
C TRP A 178 18.55 10.32 -12.38
N LYS A 179 19.30 9.94 -11.34
CA LYS A 179 20.62 9.31 -11.40
C LYS A 179 20.69 8.26 -10.31
N ALA A 180 21.22 7.07 -10.63
CA ALA A 180 21.22 5.94 -9.72
C ALA A 180 22.61 5.28 -9.63
N GLY A 181 22.94 4.78 -8.44
CA GLY A 181 24.19 4.09 -8.17
C GLY A 181 25.41 5.00 -8.31
N ASN A 182 26.43 4.48 -9.01
CA ASN A 182 27.67 5.20 -9.32
C ASN A 182 27.67 5.76 -10.75
N GLU A 183 26.52 5.73 -11.44
CA GLU A 183 26.41 6.23 -12.82
C GLU A 183 26.56 7.77 -12.85
N SER A 184 27.19 8.28 -13.91
CA SER A 184 27.22 9.72 -14.20
C SER A 184 26.02 10.17 -15.04
N THR A 185 25.37 9.24 -15.74
CA THR A 185 24.24 9.52 -16.62
C THR A 185 23.04 10.01 -15.83
N VAL A 186 22.64 11.25 -16.10
CA VAL A 186 21.32 11.75 -15.71
C VAL A 186 20.33 11.27 -16.76
N ARG A 187 19.35 10.47 -16.33
CA ARG A 187 18.25 9.97 -17.16
C ARG A 187 17.02 10.82 -16.89
N GLY A 188 16.06 10.82 -17.81
CA GLY A 188 14.84 11.59 -17.64
C GLY A 188 13.71 11.16 -18.56
N TYR A 189 12.50 11.57 -18.18
CA TYR A 189 11.29 11.41 -18.96
C TYR A 189 10.54 12.73 -19.06
N LYS A 190 9.95 13.00 -20.23
CA LYS A 190 8.89 14.00 -20.41
C LYS A 190 7.57 13.26 -20.60
N PHE A 191 6.56 13.64 -19.83
CA PHE A 191 5.27 12.97 -19.82
C PHE A 191 4.19 13.79 -20.51
N THR A 192 3.29 13.11 -21.21
CA THR A 192 2.03 13.68 -21.68
C THR A 192 0.90 12.75 -21.32
N TYR A 193 -0.29 13.34 -21.15
CA TYR A 193 -1.48 12.64 -20.68
C TYR A 193 -2.68 13.04 -21.54
N ASP A 194 -3.70 12.19 -21.60
CA ASP A 194 -4.97 12.55 -22.22
C ASP A 194 -5.83 13.43 -21.31
N GLY A 195 -7.05 13.78 -21.76
CA GLY A 195 -7.98 14.61 -21.00
C GLY A 195 -8.50 13.99 -19.70
N LEU A 196 -8.30 12.68 -19.49
CA LEU A 196 -8.65 11.95 -18.26
C LEU A 196 -7.43 11.73 -17.36
N ASP A 197 -6.30 12.37 -17.67
CA ASP A 197 -5.01 12.23 -16.98
C ASP A 197 -4.40 10.82 -17.05
N ARG A 198 -4.73 10.05 -18.10
CA ARG A 198 -4.07 8.77 -18.39
C ARG A 198 -2.80 9.00 -19.19
N LEU A 199 -1.75 8.23 -18.93
CA LEU A 199 -0.45 8.37 -19.59
C LEU A 199 -0.58 8.12 -21.09
N LEU A 200 -0.05 9.04 -21.92
CA LEU A 200 0.06 8.85 -23.37
C LEU A 200 1.51 8.63 -23.79
N ASN A 201 2.44 9.44 -23.28
CA ASN A 201 3.85 9.33 -23.66
C ASN A 201 4.73 9.52 -22.44
N ALA A 202 5.79 8.71 -22.38
CA ALA A 202 6.96 8.91 -21.53
C ALA A 202 8.17 8.95 -22.45
N ILE A 203 8.54 10.16 -22.88
CA ILE A 203 9.63 10.39 -23.82
C ILE A 203 10.94 10.41 -23.05
N TYR A 204 11.77 9.39 -23.27
CA TYR A 204 13.08 9.28 -22.62
C TYR A 204 14.07 10.31 -23.18
N GLY A 205 14.95 10.79 -22.31
CA GLY A 205 16.17 11.51 -22.69
C GLY A 205 17.20 11.50 -21.56
N GLU A 206 18.41 11.92 -21.89
CA GLU A 206 19.53 12.03 -20.96
C GLU A 206 19.96 13.48 -20.79
N THR A 207 20.77 13.72 -19.76
CA THR A 207 21.19 15.03 -19.23
C THR A 207 20.04 15.81 -18.61
N ALA A 208 20.34 16.99 -18.05
CA ALA A 208 19.34 17.87 -17.46
C ALA A 208 18.29 18.35 -18.49
N GLY A 209 18.62 18.38 -19.79
CA GLY A 209 17.72 18.84 -20.85
C GLY A 209 16.71 17.80 -21.35
N ILE A 210 16.89 16.50 -21.04
CA ILE A 210 16.03 15.40 -21.51
C ILE A 210 15.83 15.44 -23.04
N SER A 211 16.91 15.67 -23.76
CA SER A 211 16.93 15.81 -25.23
C SER A 211 18.05 15.01 -25.89
N THR A 212 19.15 14.75 -25.18
CA THR A 212 20.23 13.86 -25.62
C THR A 212 19.79 12.40 -25.52
N ASN A 213 20.26 11.54 -26.42
CA ASN A 213 19.95 10.10 -26.41
C ASN A 213 18.44 9.84 -26.28
N ALA A 214 17.64 10.67 -26.95
CA ALA A 214 16.20 10.56 -26.96
C ALA A 214 15.76 9.21 -27.56
N ASN A 215 14.57 8.74 -27.17
CA ASN A 215 13.95 7.53 -27.70
C ASN A 215 14.73 6.23 -27.49
N ARG A 216 15.61 6.17 -26.48
CA ARG A 216 16.24 4.89 -26.07
C ARG A 216 15.31 3.98 -25.29
N PHE A 217 14.55 4.56 -24.37
CA PHE A 217 13.67 3.84 -23.44
C PHE A 217 12.30 4.51 -23.31
N SER A 218 11.81 5.12 -24.40
CA SER A 218 10.49 5.75 -24.43
C SER A 218 9.38 4.69 -24.37
N GLU A 219 8.25 5.05 -23.77
CA GLU A 219 7.04 4.23 -23.71
C GLU A 219 5.81 5.08 -24.03
N ASN A 220 5.02 4.66 -25.02
CA ASN A 220 3.89 5.43 -25.53
C ASN A 220 2.63 4.57 -25.65
N VAL A 221 1.55 4.98 -25.00
CA VAL A 221 0.22 4.39 -25.20
C VAL A 221 -0.45 5.13 -26.35
N THR A 222 -0.63 4.44 -27.48
CA THR A 222 -1.14 5.06 -28.71
C THR A 222 -2.63 5.39 -28.61
N ASN A 223 -3.40 4.57 -27.90
CA ASN A 223 -4.80 4.81 -27.60
C ASN A 223 -5.32 3.95 -26.45
N TYR A 224 -6.43 4.42 -25.87
CA TYR A 224 -7.27 3.68 -24.94
C TYR A 224 -8.66 3.49 -25.56
N ASP A 225 -9.36 2.43 -25.17
CA ASP A 225 -10.81 2.35 -25.41
C ASP A 225 -11.61 3.21 -24.39
N LYS A 226 -12.94 3.18 -24.52
CA LYS A 226 -13.86 3.95 -23.66
C LYS A 226 -13.85 3.49 -22.19
N ASN A 227 -13.45 2.25 -21.92
CA ASN A 227 -13.32 1.71 -20.56
C ASN A 227 -11.90 1.90 -20.01
N GLY A 228 -10.98 2.46 -20.79
CA GLY A 228 -9.59 2.64 -20.39
C GLY A 228 -8.75 1.38 -20.50
N ASN A 229 -9.10 0.41 -21.35
CA ASN A 229 -8.13 -0.60 -21.74
C ASN A 229 -7.11 0.02 -22.71
N ILE A 230 -5.83 -0.33 -22.55
CA ILE A 230 -4.80 -0.04 -23.54
C ILE A 230 -5.16 -0.77 -24.84
N LYS A 231 -5.16 -0.03 -25.96
CA LYS A 231 -5.43 -0.56 -27.30
C LYS A 231 -4.17 -0.67 -28.16
N GLY A 232 -3.16 0.15 -27.87
CA GLY A 232 -1.82 -0.04 -28.40
C GLY A 232 -0.74 0.56 -27.51
N LEU A 233 0.44 -0.06 -27.53
CA LEU A 233 1.58 0.27 -26.70
C LEU A 233 2.86 0.17 -27.52
N GLN A 234 3.66 1.23 -27.52
CA GLN A 234 4.97 1.26 -28.14
C GLN A 234 6.05 1.39 -27.09
N ARG A 235 7.12 0.60 -27.22
CA ARG A 235 8.30 0.71 -26.35
C ARG A 235 9.56 0.76 -27.20
N TYR A 236 10.47 1.62 -26.78
CA TYR A 236 11.81 1.72 -27.33
C TYR A 236 12.80 1.09 -26.36
N GLY A 237 13.85 0.45 -26.88
CA GLY A 237 14.86 -0.22 -26.08
C GLY A 237 16.16 -0.40 -26.85
N GLN A 238 17.08 -1.11 -26.22
CA GLN A 238 18.36 -1.44 -26.82
C GLN A 238 18.19 -2.58 -27.84
N THR A 239 18.61 -2.35 -29.09
CA THR A 239 18.52 -3.31 -30.22
C THR A 239 19.89 -3.85 -30.64
N GLY A 240 20.97 -3.26 -30.14
CA GLY A 240 22.34 -3.76 -30.27
C GLY A 240 23.24 -3.17 -29.19
N ALA A 241 24.52 -3.58 -29.13
CA ALA A 241 25.45 -3.14 -28.08
C ALA A 241 25.48 -1.62 -27.87
N SER A 242 25.34 -0.83 -28.93
CA SER A 242 25.22 0.64 -28.88
C SER A 242 24.02 1.18 -29.65
N ALA A 243 23.12 0.31 -30.12
CA ALA A 243 21.98 0.67 -30.96
C ALA A 243 20.67 0.62 -30.16
N TYR A 244 19.77 1.55 -30.46
CA TYR A 244 18.47 1.69 -29.80
C TYR A 244 17.39 1.94 -30.83
N GLY A 245 16.18 1.48 -30.57
CA GLY A 245 15.07 1.61 -31.48
C GLY A 245 13.76 1.12 -30.88
N LEU A 246 12.72 1.08 -31.70
CA LEU A 246 11.43 0.50 -31.33
C LEU A 246 11.61 -1.02 -31.15
N ILE A 247 11.20 -1.53 -29.99
CA ILE A 247 11.29 -2.96 -29.61
C ILE A 247 9.90 -3.60 -29.47
N ASP A 248 8.87 -2.77 -29.31
CA ASP A 248 7.48 -3.21 -29.23
C ASP A 248 6.59 -2.20 -29.98
N ASN A 249 5.66 -2.72 -30.79
CA ASN A 249 4.55 -1.96 -31.35
C ASN A 249 3.29 -2.82 -31.26
N LEU A 250 2.75 -2.87 -30.03
CA LEU A 250 1.72 -3.81 -29.63
C LEU A 250 0.33 -3.28 -30.02
N THR A 251 -0.49 -4.18 -30.55
CA THR A 251 -1.93 -3.97 -30.79
C THR A 251 -2.73 -4.97 -29.96
N PHE A 252 -3.60 -4.45 -29.09
CA PHE A 252 -4.39 -5.26 -28.18
C PHE A 252 -5.76 -5.55 -28.78
N THR A 253 -6.05 -6.83 -29.00
CA THR A 253 -7.39 -7.31 -29.36
C THR A 253 -8.11 -7.76 -28.10
N LEU A 254 -9.27 -7.17 -27.80
CA LEU A 254 -10.00 -7.37 -26.55
C LEU A 254 -11.40 -7.94 -26.83
N ASN A 255 -11.91 -8.75 -25.90
CA ASN A 255 -13.32 -9.14 -25.82
C ASN A 255 -13.92 -8.57 -24.52
N GLY A 256 -14.62 -7.44 -24.64
CA GLY A 256 -14.92 -6.59 -23.49
C GLY A 256 -13.62 -6.04 -22.89
N ASN A 257 -13.41 -6.24 -21.59
CA ASN A 257 -12.18 -5.85 -20.91
C ASN A 257 -11.11 -6.97 -20.87
N ARG A 258 -11.42 -8.18 -21.37
CA ARG A 258 -10.50 -9.34 -21.38
C ARG A 258 -9.62 -9.30 -22.62
N LEU A 259 -8.36 -9.68 -22.45
CA LEU A 259 -7.42 -9.79 -23.57
C LEU A 259 -7.77 -11.01 -24.43
N ASN A 260 -7.67 -10.89 -25.74
CA ASN A 260 -7.88 -12.01 -26.66
C ASN A 260 -6.60 -12.38 -27.40
N ARG A 261 -5.88 -11.35 -27.87
CA ARG A 261 -4.62 -11.45 -28.61
C ARG A 261 -3.83 -10.15 -28.47
N VAL A 262 -2.49 -10.25 -28.53
CA VAL A 262 -1.60 -9.09 -28.66
C VAL A 262 -0.70 -9.34 -29.85
N ASP A 263 -0.79 -8.47 -30.85
CA ASP A 263 0.07 -8.50 -32.03
C ASP A 263 1.18 -7.46 -31.86
N ASP A 264 2.44 -7.88 -32.01
CA ASP A 264 3.60 -7.01 -32.12
C ASP A 264 4.02 -6.86 -33.58
N ALA A 265 4.04 -5.62 -34.06
CA ALA A 265 4.50 -5.28 -35.40
C ALA A 265 6.03 -5.11 -35.50
N VAL A 266 6.75 -5.21 -34.38
CA VAL A 266 8.21 -5.18 -34.35
C VAL A 266 8.78 -6.59 -34.33
N THR A 267 9.75 -6.87 -35.21
CA THR A 267 10.46 -8.15 -35.26
C THR A 267 11.83 -8.11 -34.57
N ALA A 268 12.32 -6.91 -34.24
CA ALA A 268 13.61 -6.72 -33.57
C ALA A 268 13.52 -7.19 -32.11
N SER A 269 14.31 -8.20 -31.76
CA SER A 269 14.51 -8.56 -30.35
C SER A 269 15.40 -7.54 -29.64
N THR A 270 15.21 -7.36 -28.35
CA THR A 270 16.14 -6.54 -27.57
C THR A 270 17.51 -7.21 -27.49
N TYR A 271 18.53 -6.38 -27.41
CA TYR A 271 19.89 -6.84 -27.18
C TYR A 271 20.01 -7.39 -25.75
N GLY A 272 20.51 -8.62 -25.63
CA GLY A 272 20.79 -9.23 -24.32
C GLY A 272 19.57 -9.80 -23.57
N GLY A 273 18.41 -9.95 -24.22
CA GLY A 273 17.22 -10.55 -23.61
C GLY A 273 16.53 -9.63 -22.60
N GLY A 274 16.26 -8.40 -23.04
CA GLY A 274 15.54 -7.35 -22.30
C GLY A 274 14.04 -7.62 -22.10
N PHE A 275 13.31 -6.53 -21.87
CA PHE A 275 11.93 -6.53 -21.34
C PHE A 275 10.82 -6.52 -22.41
N GLU A 276 11.14 -6.67 -23.70
CA GLU A 276 10.14 -6.66 -24.77
C GLU A 276 9.07 -7.75 -24.58
N PHE A 277 7.90 -7.50 -25.15
CA PHE A 277 6.88 -8.52 -25.32
C PHE A 277 7.38 -9.57 -26.31
N LYS A 278 7.10 -10.84 -26.01
CA LYS A 278 7.47 -11.95 -26.88
C LYS A 278 6.22 -12.45 -27.58
N ASP A 279 6.02 -11.99 -28.80
CA ASP A 279 4.94 -12.44 -29.68
C ASP A 279 5.28 -13.81 -30.28
N GLY A 280 5.16 -14.84 -29.44
CA GLY A 280 5.57 -16.21 -29.75
C GLY A 280 4.53 -17.02 -30.49
N VAL A 281 3.28 -16.55 -30.55
CA VAL A 281 2.14 -17.30 -31.11
C VAL A 281 1.27 -16.36 -31.94
N LYS A 282 0.83 -16.82 -33.11
CA LYS A 282 -0.04 -16.07 -34.03
C LYS A 282 -1.38 -16.79 -34.20
N GLN A 283 -2.20 -16.78 -33.17
CA GLN A 283 -3.48 -17.50 -33.16
C GLN A 283 -4.66 -16.55 -33.05
N ALA A 284 -5.88 -17.01 -33.37
CA ALA A 284 -7.08 -16.17 -33.21
C ALA A 284 -7.31 -15.77 -31.74
N ASN A 285 -7.07 -16.71 -30.82
CA ASN A 285 -7.21 -16.54 -29.37
C ASN A 285 -5.94 -17.05 -28.67
N GLU A 286 -5.17 -16.14 -28.09
CA GLU A 286 -3.91 -16.44 -27.40
C GLU A 286 -4.04 -16.36 -25.88
N TYR A 287 -5.06 -15.62 -25.42
CA TYR A 287 -5.40 -15.48 -24.02
C TYR A 287 -6.77 -16.10 -23.78
N ALA A 288 -6.92 -16.82 -22.68
CA ALA A 288 -8.18 -17.41 -22.26
C ALA A 288 -8.49 -17.04 -20.81
N TYR A 289 -9.77 -17.09 -20.44
CA TYR A 289 -10.23 -16.70 -19.11
C TYR A 289 -11.27 -17.68 -18.59
N ASP A 290 -11.30 -17.87 -17.26
CA ASP A 290 -12.40 -18.58 -16.61
C ASP A 290 -13.66 -17.69 -16.51
N ALA A 291 -14.73 -18.24 -15.93
CA ALA A 291 -16.01 -17.54 -15.74
C ALA A 291 -15.91 -16.35 -14.75
N ASN A 292 -14.92 -16.36 -13.84
CA ASN A 292 -14.67 -15.27 -12.90
C ASN A 292 -13.80 -14.15 -13.51
N GLY A 293 -13.31 -14.35 -14.74
CA GLY A 293 -12.42 -13.40 -15.40
C GLY A 293 -10.96 -13.53 -15.00
N ASN A 294 -10.53 -14.69 -14.52
CA ASN A 294 -9.12 -14.95 -14.26
C ASN A 294 -8.45 -15.48 -15.54
N LEU A 295 -7.24 -15.01 -15.83
CA LEU A 295 -6.47 -15.47 -16.99
C LEU A 295 -6.10 -16.96 -16.85
N THR A 296 -6.57 -17.81 -17.74
CA THR A 296 -6.27 -19.27 -17.70
C THR A 296 -5.21 -19.69 -18.70
N LYS A 297 -4.90 -18.88 -19.72
CA LYS A 297 -3.86 -19.15 -20.72
C LYS A 297 -3.20 -17.86 -21.18
N ASP A 298 -1.91 -17.93 -21.42
CA ASP A 298 -1.12 -16.92 -22.13
C ASP A 298 -0.14 -17.68 -23.02
N LEU A 299 -0.56 -17.92 -24.27
CA LEU A 299 0.21 -18.75 -25.20
C LEU A 299 1.53 -18.10 -25.62
N ASN A 300 1.63 -16.76 -25.56
CA ASN A 300 2.86 -16.03 -25.89
C ASN A 300 3.97 -16.30 -24.87
N LYS A 301 3.62 -16.55 -23.61
CA LYS A 301 4.56 -17.03 -22.57
C LYS A 301 4.65 -18.55 -22.48
N GLY A 302 3.99 -19.27 -23.39
CA GLY A 302 3.88 -20.73 -23.35
C GLY A 302 3.06 -21.27 -22.18
N ILE A 303 2.22 -20.43 -21.54
CA ILE A 303 1.35 -20.83 -20.43
C ILE A 303 0.10 -21.49 -21.00
N THR A 304 -0.03 -22.80 -20.80
CA THR A 304 -1.12 -23.61 -21.31
C THR A 304 -2.27 -23.78 -20.33
N GLY A 305 -2.05 -23.45 -19.06
CA GLY A 305 -3.07 -23.51 -18.02
C GLY A 305 -2.68 -22.72 -16.77
N ILE A 306 -3.65 -22.02 -16.19
CA ILE A 306 -3.58 -21.45 -14.85
C ILE A 306 -4.83 -21.88 -14.10
N SER A 307 -4.62 -22.50 -12.93
CA SER A 307 -5.69 -22.81 -11.99
C SER A 307 -5.71 -21.77 -10.87
N TYR A 308 -6.89 -21.51 -10.32
CA TYR A 308 -7.11 -20.50 -9.29
C TYR A 308 -7.78 -21.09 -8.07
N ASN A 309 -7.50 -20.52 -6.90
CA ASN A 309 -8.24 -20.81 -5.68
C ASN A 309 -9.51 -19.94 -5.57
N CYS A 310 -10.29 -20.13 -4.49
CA CYS A 310 -11.53 -19.39 -4.25
C CYS A 310 -11.35 -17.87 -4.04
N LEU A 311 -10.11 -17.38 -3.88
CA LEU A 311 -9.77 -15.96 -3.77
C LEU A 311 -9.37 -15.35 -5.11
N ASN A 312 -9.47 -16.09 -6.22
CA ASN A 312 -8.96 -15.72 -7.54
C ASN A 312 -7.44 -15.46 -7.54
N LEU A 313 -6.69 -16.15 -6.67
CA LEU A 313 -5.22 -16.18 -6.70
C LEU A 313 -4.72 -17.45 -7.43
N PRO A 314 -3.69 -17.36 -8.28
CA PRO A 314 -3.18 -18.52 -9.02
C PRO A 314 -2.69 -19.62 -8.09
N ASN A 315 -3.23 -20.84 -8.20
CA ASN A 315 -2.75 -22.02 -7.48
C ASN A 315 -1.59 -22.70 -8.24
N ALA A 316 -1.72 -22.83 -9.55
CA ALA A 316 -0.68 -23.41 -10.41
C ALA A 316 -0.69 -22.77 -11.80
N VAL A 317 0.50 -22.42 -12.29
CA VAL A 317 0.79 -22.01 -13.67
C VAL A 317 1.52 -23.16 -14.35
N THR A 318 1.01 -23.64 -15.48
CA THR A 318 1.58 -24.76 -16.25
C THR A 318 2.05 -24.25 -17.61
N PHE A 319 3.29 -24.61 -17.95
CA PHE A 319 3.91 -24.27 -19.23
C PHE A 319 3.82 -25.44 -20.22
N SER A 320 3.96 -25.13 -21.51
CA SER A 320 3.88 -26.10 -22.61
C SER A 320 4.93 -27.21 -22.55
N ASP A 321 6.08 -26.97 -21.90
CA ASP A 321 7.14 -27.95 -21.70
C ASP A 321 6.96 -28.81 -20.44
N GLY A 322 5.84 -28.67 -19.73
CA GLY A 322 5.54 -29.39 -18.50
C GLY A 322 6.14 -28.76 -17.24
N SER A 323 6.89 -27.65 -17.36
CA SER A 323 7.28 -26.85 -16.19
C SER A 323 6.06 -26.29 -15.47
N THR A 324 6.15 -26.12 -14.16
CA THR A 324 5.06 -25.59 -13.34
C THR A 324 5.57 -24.60 -12.31
N ILE A 325 4.74 -23.61 -11.98
CA ILE A 325 4.90 -22.77 -10.80
C ILE A 325 3.65 -22.94 -9.94
N THR A 326 3.81 -23.40 -8.71
CA THR A 326 2.69 -23.61 -7.79
C THR A 326 2.81 -22.72 -6.58
N TYR A 327 1.69 -22.24 -6.07
CA TYR A 327 1.63 -21.29 -4.96
C TYR A 327 0.78 -21.86 -3.84
N THR A 328 1.17 -21.57 -2.59
CA THR A 328 0.36 -21.88 -1.41
C THR A 328 0.02 -20.59 -0.69
N TYR A 329 -1.25 -20.42 -0.35
CA TYR A 329 -1.74 -19.23 0.33
C TYR A 329 -2.46 -19.60 1.63
N GLY A 330 -2.53 -18.66 2.57
CA GLY A 330 -3.59 -18.65 3.57
C GLY A 330 -4.93 -18.28 2.93
N ALA A 331 -6.04 -18.68 3.55
CA ALA A 331 -7.39 -18.27 3.15
C ALA A 331 -7.64 -16.76 3.33
N ASP A 332 -6.70 -16.03 3.95
CA ASP A 332 -6.66 -14.57 3.97
C ASP A 332 -5.94 -13.97 2.73
N GLY A 333 -5.38 -14.78 1.85
CA GLY A 333 -4.65 -14.35 0.64
C GLY A 333 -3.15 -14.16 0.85
N THR A 334 -2.62 -14.38 2.06
CA THR A 334 -1.18 -14.31 2.31
C THR A 334 -0.44 -15.40 1.54
N LYS A 335 0.54 -15.04 0.72
CA LYS A 335 1.42 -16.02 0.05
C LYS A 335 2.37 -16.65 1.06
N LEU A 336 2.39 -17.99 1.13
CA LEU A 336 3.17 -18.76 2.10
C LEU A 336 4.27 -19.58 1.44
N ARG A 337 4.08 -20.00 0.19
CA ARG A 337 5.08 -20.76 -0.58
C ARG A 337 4.92 -20.52 -2.07
N THR A 338 6.05 -20.54 -2.78
CA THR A 338 6.12 -20.73 -4.22
C THR A 338 7.03 -21.91 -4.52
N VAL A 339 6.65 -22.78 -5.45
CA VAL A 339 7.50 -23.86 -5.96
C VAL A 339 7.63 -23.71 -7.47
N HIS A 340 8.85 -23.48 -7.93
CA HIS A 340 9.21 -23.47 -9.35
C HIS A 340 9.78 -24.83 -9.72
N LYS A 341 9.06 -25.60 -10.52
CA LYS A 341 9.56 -26.83 -11.15
C LYS A 341 9.80 -26.56 -12.63
N ILE A 342 11.05 -26.32 -12.99
CA ILE A 342 11.46 -25.89 -14.34
C ILE A 342 12.37 -26.97 -14.92
N GLY A 343 11.84 -27.73 -15.89
CA GLY A 343 12.47 -28.97 -16.33
C GLY A 343 12.67 -29.93 -15.15
N SER A 344 13.92 -30.33 -14.90
CA SER A 344 14.28 -31.17 -13.74
C SER A 344 14.57 -30.38 -12.46
N ALA A 345 14.79 -29.08 -12.54
CA ALA A 345 15.14 -28.25 -11.40
C ALA A 345 13.91 -27.88 -10.58
N THR A 346 14.00 -28.00 -9.26
CA THR A 346 12.95 -27.55 -8.33
C THR A 346 13.53 -26.54 -7.35
N THR A 347 12.94 -25.35 -7.29
CA THR A 347 13.23 -24.34 -6.27
C THR A 347 11.98 -24.10 -5.45
N THR A 348 12.10 -24.21 -4.13
CA THR A 348 11.01 -23.90 -3.20
C THR A 348 11.36 -22.66 -2.40
N THR A 349 10.47 -21.66 -2.41
CA THR A 349 10.60 -20.45 -1.60
C THR A 349 9.47 -20.42 -0.58
N ASP A 350 9.80 -20.39 0.72
CA ASP A 350 8.82 -20.27 1.80
C ASP A 350 8.87 -18.86 2.41
N TYR A 351 7.69 -18.28 2.62
CA TYR A 351 7.51 -16.95 3.21
C TYR A 351 6.91 -17.12 4.61
N CYS A 352 7.74 -16.96 5.64
CA CYS A 352 7.34 -17.15 7.03
C CYS A 352 7.50 -15.85 7.82
N GLY A 353 6.43 -15.06 7.89
CA GLY A 353 6.52 -13.70 8.42
C GLY A 353 7.54 -12.91 7.59
N ASN A 354 8.56 -12.35 8.24
CA ASN A 354 9.62 -11.61 7.57
C ASN A 354 10.83 -12.47 7.18
N VAL A 355 10.85 -13.76 7.48
CA VAL A 355 11.95 -14.66 7.13
C VAL A 355 11.61 -15.43 5.86
N ILE A 356 12.49 -15.35 4.87
CA ILE A 356 12.36 -16.05 3.58
C ILE A 356 13.34 -17.21 3.56
N TYR A 357 12.82 -18.38 3.21
CA TYR A 357 13.60 -19.58 2.98
C TYR A 357 13.68 -19.89 1.50
N GLU A 358 14.82 -20.41 1.05
CA GLU A 358 14.98 -21.01 -0.28
C GLU A 358 15.53 -22.42 -0.09
N ASN A 359 14.83 -23.42 -0.64
CA ASN A 359 15.14 -24.84 -0.48
C ASN A 359 15.38 -25.24 0.98
N GLY A 360 14.57 -24.69 1.89
CA GLY A 360 14.65 -24.93 3.33
C GLY A 360 15.79 -24.22 4.06
N VAL A 361 16.58 -23.37 3.39
CA VAL A 361 17.64 -22.56 4.00
C VAL A 361 17.16 -21.14 4.23
N GLN A 362 17.38 -20.59 5.43
CA GLN A 362 17.09 -19.19 5.74
C GLN A 362 17.96 -18.27 4.86
N LYS A 363 17.33 -17.52 3.96
CA LYS A 363 18.02 -16.69 2.97
C LYS A 363 18.00 -15.22 3.39
N LEU A 364 16.80 -14.66 3.59
CA LEU A 364 16.61 -13.24 3.88
C LEU A 364 15.75 -13.04 5.14
N LEU A 365 16.01 -11.96 5.86
CA LEU A 365 15.08 -11.36 6.81
C LEU A 365 14.69 -9.96 6.31
N LEU A 366 13.43 -9.75 5.98
CA LEU A 366 12.92 -8.48 5.48
C LEU A 366 12.84 -7.43 6.58
N THR A 367 13.18 -6.18 6.23
CA THR A 367 13.07 -5.00 7.09
C THR A 367 12.29 -3.90 6.36
N GLU A 368 11.86 -2.87 7.08
CA GLU A 368 11.06 -1.78 6.50
C GLU A 368 11.81 -0.98 5.41
N GLU A 369 13.14 -0.97 5.45
CA GLU A 369 14.00 -0.19 4.54
C GLU A 369 14.87 -1.07 3.64
N GLY A 370 14.70 -2.39 3.65
CA GLY A 370 15.68 -3.31 3.06
C GLY A 370 15.55 -4.74 3.55
N TYR A 371 16.67 -5.44 3.67
CA TYR A 371 16.71 -6.81 4.19
C TYR A 371 18.06 -7.13 4.82
N VAL A 372 18.12 -8.21 5.58
CA VAL A 372 19.34 -8.82 6.10
C VAL A 372 19.58 -10.13 5.38
N THR A 373 20.77 -10.33 4.84
CA THR A 373 21.19 -11.63 4.32
C THR A 373 21.56 -12.52 5.51
N LEU A 374 20.87 -13.65 5.68
CA LEU A 374 21.01 -14.46 6.91
C LEU A 374 22.24 -15.38 6.90
N SER A 375 22.86 -15.60 5.74
CA SER A 375 24.10 -16.39 5.62
C SER A 375 25.34 -15.65 6.11
N ASP A 376 25.38 -14.33 5.99
CA ASP A 376 26.52 -13.50 6.40
C ASP A 376 26.13 -12.35 7.36
N SER A 377 24.86 -12.27 7.75
CA SER A 377 24.32 -11.30 8.70
C SER A 377 24.50 -9.83 8.30
N LYS A 378 24.55 -9.52 7.00
CA LYS A 378 24.71 -8.14 6.50
C LYS A 378 23.39 -7.47 6.19
N TYR A 379 23.33 -6.17 6.48
CA TYR A 379 22.19 -5.32 6.13
C TYR A 379 22.34 -4.73 4.72
N HIS A 380 21.23 -4.72 4.01
CA HIS A 380 21.07 -4.15 2.68
C HIS A 380 19.88 -3.21 2.70
N TYR A 381 19.96 -2.07 2.01
CA TYR A 381 18.98 -1.00 2.05
C TYR A 381 18.54 -0.58 0.65
N TYR A 382 17.27 -0.21 0.53
CA TYR A 382 16.67 0.28 -0.69
C TYR A 382 16.68 1.81 -0.74
N LEU A 383 17.23 2.37 -1.83
CA LEU A 383 17.00 3.76 -2.21
C LEU A 383 15.89 3.78 -3.25
N LYS A 384 14.80 4.48 -2.91
CA LYS A 384 13.53 4.44 -3.63
C LYS A 384 13.24 5.76 -4.32
N ASP A 385 12.56 5.70 -5.46
CA ASP A 385 11.98 6.89 -6.08
C ASP A 385 10.65 7.31 -5.43
N HIS A 386 10.04 8.37 -5.94
CA HIS A 386 8.77 8.90 -5.43
C HIS A 386 7.60 7.91 -5.42
N GLN A 387 7.64 6.84 -6.20
CA GLN A 387 6.60 5.81 -6.25
C GLN A 387 6.92 4.61 -5.34
N GLY A 388 8.08 4.64 -4.69
CA GLY A 388 8.57 3.51 -3.91
C GLY A 388 9.28 2.43 -4.73
N ASN A 389 9.65 2.69 -6.00
CA ASN A 389 10.41 1.71 -6.79
C ASN A 389 11.83 1.59 -6.26
N ASN A 390 12.33 0.36 -6.10
CA ASN A 390 13.70 0.12 -5.68
C ASN A 390 14.67 0.47 -6.82
N ARG A 391 15.27 1.68 -6.79
CA ARG A 391 16.18 2.17 -7.83
C ARG A 391 17.62 1.77 -7.58
N VAL A 392 18.02 1.69 -6.31
CA VAL A 392 19.36 1.27 -5.88
C VAL A 392 19.25 0.38 -4.65
N VAL A 393 20.02 -0.70 -4.61
CA VAL A 393 20.30 -1.45 -3.39
C VAL A 393 21.73 -1.14 -2.96
N ILE A 394 21.90 -0.76 -1.70
CA ILE A 394 23.20 -0.52 -1.07
C ILE A 394 23.40 -1.43 0.13
N ASN A 395 24.64 -1.84 0.39
CA ASN A 395 24.96 -2.49 1.66
C ASN A 395 25.03 -1.46 2.81
N GLN A 396 25.23 -1.95 4.03
CA GLN A 396 25.39 -1.15 5.23
C GLN A 396 26.49 -0.08 5.17
N SER A 397 27.53 -0.28 4.36
CA SER A 397 28.63 0.67 4.15
C SER A 397 28.35 1.70 3.05
N GLY A 398 27.21 1.63 2.36
CA GLY A 398 26.84 2.52 1.27
C GLY A 398 27.40 2.13 -0.10
N THR A 399 27.96 0.92 -0.23
CA THR A 399 28.38 0.37 -1.52
C THR A 399 27.15 -0.03 -2.32
N VAL A 400 27.12 0.34 -3.61
CA VAL A 400 26.05 -0.03 -4.55
C VAL A 400 26.20 -1.50 -4.94
N GLU A 401 25.14 -2.27 -4.78
CA GLU A 401 25.10 -3.70 -5.13
C GLU A 401 24.12 -3.99 -6.28
N GLU A 402 23.10 -3.16 -6.44
CA GLU A 402 22.13 -3.29 -7.52
C GLU A 402 21.62 -1.90 -7.95
N THR A 403 21.44 -1.69 -9.26
CA THR A 403 20.67 -0.56 -9.81
C THR A 403 19.55 -1.07 -10.71
N ASN A 404 18.39 -0.41 -10.67
CA ASN A 404 17.25 -0.75 -11.53
C ASN A 404 16.65 0.50 -12.17
N HIS A 405 16.28 0.36 -13.45
CA HIS A 405 15.61 1.39 -14.22
C HIS A 405 14.34 0.86 -14.86
N TYR A 406 13.25 1.61 -14.70
CA TYR A 406 11.92 1.18 -15.05
C TYR A 406 11.31 2.06 -16.15
N TYR A 407 10.63 1.43 -17.10
CA TYR A 407 9.56 2.05 -17.88
C TYR A 407 8.43 2.48 -16.94
N PRO A 408 7.60 3.48 -17.31
CA PRO A 408 6.46 3.92 -16.51
C PRO A 408 5.58 2.78 -15.98
N PHE A 409 5.21 1.81 -16.82
CA PHE A 409 4.41 0.64 -16.41
C PHE A 409 5.22 -0.47 -15.68
N GLY A 410 6.44 -0.18 -15.25
CA GLY A 410 7.21 -1.04 -14.32
C GLY A 410 8.13 -2.07 -14.95
N GLY A 411 8.28 -2.04 -16.27
CA GLY A 411 9.24 -2.87 -16.98
C GLY A 411 10.69 -2.49 -16.71
N VAL A 412 11.54 -3.45 -16.34
CA VAL A 412 12.97 -3.18 -16.09
C VAL A 412 13.73 -3.11 -17.41
N PHE A 413 14.12 -1.91 -17.84
CA PHE A 413 14.83 -1.71 -19.11
C PHE A 413 16.35 -1.75 -19.00
N ALA A 414 16.87 -1.54 -17.78
CA ALA A 414 18.28 -1.63 -17.49
C ALA A 414 18.47 -1.95 -16.00
N SER A 415 19.42 -2.82 -15.71
CA SER A 415 19.83 -3.15 -14.35
C SER A 415 21.31 -3.52 -14.32
N ALA A 416 21.98 -3.24 -13.21
CA ALA A 416 23.29 -3.79 -12.90
C ALA A 416 23.20 -4.53 -11.58
N GLY A 417 23.62 -5.79 -11.56
CA GLY A 417 23.36 -6.70 -10.44
C GLY A 417 21.94 -7.27 -10.46
N SER A 418 21.73 -8.34 -9.68
CA SER A 418 20.41 -8.91 -9.41
C SER A 418 20.51 -9.80 -8.17
N ILE A 419 20.37 -9.18 -7.00
CA ILE A 419 20.64 -9.83 -5.71
C ILE A 419 19.37 -10.16 -4.93
N GLN A 420 18.24 -9.58 -5.34
CA GLN A 420 16.96 -9.67 -4.64
C GLN A 420 15.77 -9.46 -5.60
N PRO A 421 14.58 -10.02 -5.33
CA PRO A 421 13.47 -10.03 -6.29
C PRO A 421 12.51 -8.82 -6.20
N TYR A 422 12.61 -7.95 -5.20
CA TYR A 422 11.70 -6.81 -5.02
C TYR A 422 12.11 -5.61 -5.87
N LYS A 423 11.33 -5.27 -6.89
CA LYS A 423 11.69 -4.24 -7.88
C LYS A 423 10.72 -3.05 -7.88
N TYR A 424 9.79 -3.01 -8.84
CA TYR A 424 8.80 -1.96 -9.02
C TYR A 424 7.78 -1.94 -7.86
N ASN A 425 7.54 -0.76 -7.28
CA ASN A 425 6.77 -0.51 -6.04
C ASN A 425 7.14 -1.42 -4.85
N GLY A 426 8.35 -1.96 -4.83
CA GLY A 426 8.78 -2.94 -3.83
C GLY A 426 8.08 -4.29 -3.93
N LYS A 427 7.44 -4.61 -5.07
CA LYS A 427 6.77 -5.89 -5.33
C LYS A 427 7.75 -6.93 -5.82
N GLU A 428 7.51 -8.18 -5.43
CA GLU A 428 8.31 -9.32 -5.86
C GLU A 428 8.08 -9.56 -7.34
N PHE A 429 9.18 -9.57 -8.11
CA PHE A 429 9.19 -9.85 -9.53
C PHE A 429 9.58 -11.31 -9.76
N ASP A 430 8.65 -12.11 -10.25
CA ASP A 430 8.90 -13.49 -10.64
C ASP A 430 9.22 -13.56 -12.14
N ASN A 431 10.50 -13.64 -12.46
CA ASN A 431 11.00 -13.78 -13.82
C ASN A 431 11.29 -15.23 -14.23
N LYS A 432 10.97 -16.20 -13.36
CA LYS A 432 11.30 -17.60 -13.61
C LYS A 432 10.48 -18.11 -14.80
N LYS A 433 11.15 -18.84 -15.69
CA LYS A 433 10.58 -19.38 -16.93
C LYS A 433 9.93 -18.33 -17.86
N GLY A 434 10.28 -17.05 -17.72
CA GLY A 434 9.68 -15.97 -18.52
C GLY A 434 8.28 -15.55 -18.07
N LEU A 435 7.84 -15.94 -16.87
CA LEU A 435 6.57 -15.49 -16.30
C LEU A 435 6.50 -13.95 -16.28
N ASN A 436 7.54 -13.31 -15.74
CA ASN A 436 7.74 -11.86 -15.70
C ASN A 436 6.55 -11.12 -15.09
N TRP A 437 6.04 -11.62 -13.97
CA TRP A 437 4.92 -11.02 -13.24
C TRP A 437 5.35 -10.44 -11.91
N TYR A 438 4.72 -9.34 -11.53
CA TYR A 438 4.80 -8.78 -10.19
C TYR A 438 3.68 -9.32 -9.32
N ASP A 439 4.02 -9.80 -8.12
CA ASP A 439 3.03 -10.16 -7.11
C ASP A 439 2.66 -8.93 -6.27
N TYR A 440 1.43 -8.44 -6.46
CA TYR A 440 0.89 -7.32 -5.70
C TYR A 440 0.14 -7.75 -4.43
N GLY A 441 -0.08 -9.06 -4.22
CA GLY A 441 -0.85 -9.62 -3.12
C GLY A 441 -2.23 -10.09 -3.56
N ALA A 442 -3.12 -9.17 -3.91
CA ALA A 442 -4.48 -9.50 -4.35
C ALA A 442 -4.55 -9.96 -5.82
N ARG A 443 -3.58 -9.57 -6.64
CA ARG A 443 -3.50 -9.87 -8.07
C ARG A 443 -2.04 -9.97 -8.52
N HIS A 444 -1.81 -10.66 -9.64
CA HIS A 444 -0.53 -10.64 -10.35
C HIS A 444 -0.58 -9.65 -11.52
N TYR A 445 0.48 -8.88 -11.69
CA TYR A 445 0.60 -7.80 -12.65
C TYR A 445 1.64 -8.12 -13.74
N ASP A 446 1.24 -7.99 -15.00
CA ASP A 446 2.13 -8.11 -16.14
C ASP A 446 2.52 -6.72 -16.65
N ALA A 447 3.75 -6.31 -16.33
CA ALA A 447 4.27 -5.02 -16.73
C ALA A 447 4.47 -4.89 -18.24
N ALA A 448 4.66 -6.00 -18.98
CA ALA A 448 4.87 -5.93 -20.44
C ALA A 448 3.57 -5.56 -21.16
N LEU A 449 2.43 -5.85 -20.52
CA LEU A 449 1.09 -5.53 -21.01
C LEU A 449 0.45 -4.34 -20.31
N GLY A 450 1.08 -3.81 -19.24
CA GLY A 450 0.54 -2.72 -18.45
C GLY A 450 -0.75 -3.06 -17.68
N ARG A 451 -1.00 -4.34 -17.36
CA ARG A 451 -2.30 -4.79 -16.80
C ARG A 451 -2.21 -5.97 -15.84
N PHE A 452 -3.24 -6.13 -14.99
CA PHE A 452 -3.40 -7.29 -14.11
C PHE A 452 -3.96 -8.51 -14.85
N THR A 453 -3.68 -9.69 -14.29
CA THR A 453 -4.07 -11.01 -14.81
C THR A 453 -5.48 -11.43 -14.38
N THR A 454 -6.04 -10.81 -13.36
CA THR A 454 -7.37 -11.10 -12.82
C THR A 454 -8.17 -9.81 -12.59
N ASN A 455 -9.48 -9.97 -12.42
CA ASN A 455 -10.42 -8.88 -12.15
C ASN A 455 -10.15 -8.24 -10.76
N ASP A 456 -10.29 -6.92 -10.67
CA ASP A 456 -10.22 -6.20 -9.41
C ASP A 456 -11.37 -6.61 -8.47
N ARG A 457 -11.04 -7.05 -7.24
CA ARG A 457 -12.06 -7.37 -6.23
C ARG A 457 -12.91 -6.17 -5.82
N PHE A 458 -12.45 -4.96 -6.08
CA PHE A 458 -13.15 -3.70 -5.87
C PHE A 458 -13.51 -3.00 -7.18
N ALA A 459 -13.66 -3.74 -8.29
CA ALA A 459 -14.04 -3.19 -9.59
C ALA A 459 -15.28 -2.27 -9.53
N GLU A 460 -16.25 -2.56 -8.66
CA GLU A 460 -17.46 -1.73 -8.46
C GLU A 460 -17.15 -0.31 -7.95
N LYS A 461 -16.02 -0.12 -7.26
CA LYS A 461 -15.52 1.20 -6.84
C LYS A 461 -14.99 2.02 -8.03
N TYR A 462 -14.63 1.34 -9.13
CA TYR A 462 -13.93 1.88 -10.28
C TYR A 462 -14.74 1.69 -11.58
N TYR A 463 -16.06 1.91 -11.53
CA TYR A 463 -17.00 1.62 -12.62
C TYR A 463 -16.63 2.23 -13.99
N SER A 464 -15.91 3.36 -13.99
CA SER A 464 -15.48 4.06 -15.22
C SER A 464 -14.17 3.55 -15.78
N MET A 465 -13.61 2.48 -15.21
CA MET A 465 -12.28 1.98 -15.51
C MET A 465 -12.30 0.48 -15.79
N SER A 466 -11.33 0.01 -16.57
CA SER A 466 -11.17 -1.41 -16.82
C SER A 466 -10.81 -2.13 -15.51
N PRO A 467 -11.44 -3.28 -15.22
CA PRO A 467 -11.11 -4.09 -14.05
C PRO A 467 -9.68 -4.66 -14.04
N TYR A 468 -8.97 -4.56 -15.17
CA TYR A 468 -7.60 -5.09 -15.32
C TYR A 468 -6.54 -3.99 -15.38
N GLN A 469 -6.91 -2.71 -15.34
CA GLN A 469 -5.93 -1.62 -15.48
C GLN A 469 -4.96 -1.57 -14.29
N TYR A 470 -3.83 -0.91 -14.48
CA TYR A 470 -2.93 -0.55 -13.40
C TYR A 470 -2.94 0.96 -13.14
N GLY A 471 -3.07 1.36 -11.87
CA GLY A 471 -2.85 2.75 -11.43
C GLY A 471 -3.71 3.81 -12.15
N ALA A 472 -4.97 3.50 -12.50
CA ALA A 472 -5.82 4.37 -13.31
C ALA A 472 -5.23 4.73 -14.70
N ASN A 473 -4.35 3.89 -15.26
CA ASN A 473 -3.50 4.16 -16.42
C ASN A 473 -2.62 5.40 -16.28
N ASN A 474 -2.33 5.82 -15.05
CA ASN A 474 -1.38 6.87 -14.75
C ASN A 474 -0.31 6.32 -13.80
N PRO A 475 0.56 5.42 -14.31
CA PRO A 475 1.53 4.69 -13.52
C PRO A 475 2.71 5.56 -13.09
N VAL A 476 2.67 6.87 -13.32
CA VAL A 476 3.67 7.84 -12.86
C VAL A 476 3.19 8.51 -11.58
N ASN A 477 1.92 8.89 -11.53
CA ASN A 477 1.34 9.60 -10.38
C ASN A 477 0.64 8.65 -9.41
N ASN A 478 0.27 7.44 -9.83
CA ASN A 478 -0.50 6.51 -9.02
C ASN A 478 0.26 5.20 -8.81
N ILE A 479 -0.05 4.52 -7.71
CA ILE A 479 0.38 3.16 -7.42
C ILE A 479 -0.84 2.31 -7.03
N ASP A 480 -0.77 1.01 -7.25
CA ASP A 480 -1.69 0.06 -6.61
C ASP A 480 -0.97 -0.60 -5.44
N VAL A 481 -1.45 -0.41 -4.21
CA VAL A 481 -0.69 -0.85 -3.03
C VAL A 481 -0.76 -2.36 -2.83
N ASN A 482 -1.90 -3.00 -3.08
CA ASN A 482 -2.10 -4.44 -2.86
C ASN A 482 -2.65 -5.16 -4.10
N GLY A 483 -2.69 -4.48 -5.25
CA GLY A 483 -3.35 -5.02 -6.44
C GLY A 483 -4.87 -4.99 -6.28
N ASP A 484 -5.42 -4.08 -5.50
CA ASP A 484 -6.87 -3.87 -5.35
C ASP A 484 -7.24 -2.42 -5.00
N THR A 485 -6.25 -1.56 -4.72
CA THR A 485 -6.48 -0.24 -4.16
C THR A 485 -5.49 0.75 -4.74
N ILE A 486 -6.02 1.63 -5.59
CA ILE A 486 -5.26 2.74 -6.19
C ILE A 486 -5.03 3.84 -5.16
N VAL A 487 -3.77 4.25 -5.02
CA VAL A 487 -3.35 5.46 -4.30
C VAL A 487 -2.88 6.50 -5.32
N VAL A 488 -3.45 7.71 -5.20
CA VAL A 488 -3.15 8.84 -6.08
C VAL A 488 -2.13 9.75 -5.42
N ASN A 489 -1.06 10.09 -6.15
CA ASN A 489 0.06 10.92 -5.69
C ASN A 489 0.64 10.42 -4.37
N PRO A 490 1.27 9.22 -4.34
CA PRO A 490 1.88 8.72 -3.11
C PRO A 490 2.92 9.75 -2.64
N ASN A 491 2.60 10.43 -1.54
CA ASN A 491 3.54 11.36 -0.94
C ASN A 491 4.58 10.52 -0.19
N PRO A 492 5.90 10.74 -0.40
CA PRO A 492 6.93 10.15 0.47
C PRO A 492 6.70 10.44 1.97
N ASN A 493 5.87 11.44 2.28
CA ASN A 493 5.47 11.87 3.62
C ASN A 493 4.16 11.26 4.12
N GLY A 494 3.67 10.18 3.52
CA GLY A 494 2.57 9.42 4.09
C GLY A 494 2.97 8.77 5.41
N LEU A 495 2.99 9.55 6.50
CA LEU A 495 2.94 9.07 7.89
C LEU A 495 1.68 8.24 8.18
N ILE A 496 0.79 8.08 7.21
CA ILE A 496 -0.36 7.17 7.25
C ILE A 496 -0.01 5.74 6.80
N ASP A 497 1.16 5.48 6.18
CA ASP A 497 1.56 4.12 5.78
C ASP A 497 2.58 3.45 6.74
N ASN A 498 2.99 4.14 7.81
CA ASN A 498 3.76 3.52 8.90
C ASN A 498 2.86 2.86 9.98
N VAL A 499 1.80 2.20 9.53
CA VAL A 499 1.20 1.06 10.22
C VAL A 499 1.44 -0.16 9.35
N ARG A 500 2.60 -0.81 9.53
CA ARG A 500 2.87 -2.21 9.14
C ARG A 500 2.07 -2.72 7.93
N MET A 501 2.54 -2.48 6.71
CA MET A 501 2.33 -3.43 5.62
C MET A 501 3.23 -4.63 5.85
N PHE A 502 2.74 -5.58 6.65
CA PHE A 502 3.27 -6.94 6.65
C PHE A 502 2.31 -7.92 5.93
N PHE A 503 1.04 -7.55 5.74
CA PHE A 503 0.01 -8.47 5.19
C PHE A 503 -1.08 -7.82 4.33
N GLY A 504 -0.90 -6.62 3.77
CA GLY A 504 -1.80 -6.13 2.71
C GLY A 504 -3.30 -5.96 3.03
N PHE A 505 -3.71 -5.73 4.29
CA PHE A 505 -5.12 -5.49 4.62
C PHE A 505 -5.34 -4.31 5.56
N ASP A 506 -6.34 -3.48 5.25
CA ASP A 506 -7.06 -2.69 6.26
C ASP A 506 -7.52 -3.65 7.36
N THR A 507 -7.34 -3.26 8.62
CA THR A 507 -8.03 -3.99 9.71
C THR A 507 -9.53 -3.98 9.43
N LYS A 508 -10.27 -5.04 9.80
CA LYS A 508 -11.73 -5.09 9.69
C LYS A 508 -12.40 -3.79 10.18
N TYR A 509 -11.89 -3.25 11.27
CA TYR A 509 -12.32 -1.97 11.82
C TYR A 509 -12.16 -0.80 10.83
N GLN A 510 -10.98 -0.64 10.21
CA GLN A 510 -10.76 0.42 9.21
C GLN A 510 -11.68 0.26 8.00
N LYS A 511 -11.92 -0.98 7.55
CA LYS A 511 -12.87 -1.27 6.47
C LYS A 511 -14.29 -0.83 6.83
N ASP A 512 -14.76 -1.20 8.02
CA ASP A 512 -16.12 -0.90 8.48
C ASP A 512 -16.33 0.61 8.68
N VAL A 513 -15.37 1.31 9.29
CA VAL A 513 -15.42 2.78 9.44
C VAL A 513 -15.45 3.48 8.09
N LYS A 514 -14.62 3.06 7.13
CA LYS A 514 -14.63 3.62 5.76
C LYS A 514 -15.99 3.41 5.09
N ALA A 515 -16.60 2.23 5.25
CA ALA A 515 -17.92 1.95 4.71
C ALA A 515 -19.00 2.85 5.33
N ASP A 516 -18.97 3.04 6.65
CA ASP A 516 -19.94 3.89 7.35
C ASP A 516 -19.81 5.37 6.96
N LEU A 517 -18.60 5.91 6.83
CA LEU A 517 -18.39 7.29 6.35
C LEU A 517 -18.90 7.49 4.93
N GLN A 518 -18.65 6.52 4.04
CA GLN A 518 -19.16 6.57 2.67
C GLN A 518 -20.69 6.49 2.64
N GLN A 519 -21.29 5.68 3.50
CA GLN A 519 -22.74 5.60 3.60
C GLN A 519 -23.34 6.89 4.17
N LEU A 520 -22.71 7.52 5.17
CA LEU A 520 -23.15 8.80 5.71
C LEU A 520 -23.14 9.92 4.66
N LYS A 521 -22.12 9.97 3.80
CA LYS A 521 -22.06 10.91 2.66
C LYS A 521 -23.22 10.73 1.68
N LYS A 522 -23.76 9.52 1.57
CA LYS A 522 -24.92 9.20 0.70
C LYS A 522 -26.25 9.45 1.41
N ASP A 523 -26.31 9.17 2.70
CA ASP A 523 -27.55 9.26 3.48
C ASP A 523 -28.01 10.73 3.62
N ASP A 524 -27.08 11.69 3.79
CA ASP A 524 -27.41 13.11 3.94
C ASP A 524 -26.32 14.04 3.35
N LYS A 525 -26.75 15.06 2.59
CA LYS A 525 -25.85 15.98 1.88
C LYS A 525 -25.02 16.83 2.84
N GLU A 526 -25.63 17.37 3.90
CA GLU A 526 -24.94 18.26 4.85
C GLU A 526 -23.93 17.47 5.70
N ILE A 527 -24.27 16.24 6.06
CA ILE A 527 -23.31 15.32 6.71
C ILE A 527 -22.18 14.96 5.76
N GLY A 528 -22.49 14.74 4.48
CA GLY A 528 -21.48 14.49 3.46
C GLY A 528 -20.48 15.64 3.30
N GLU A 529 -20.98 16.88 3.23
CA GLU A 529 -20.16 18.09 3.18
C GLU A 529 -19.31 18.24 4.45
N MET A 530 -19.87 18.02 5.64
CA MET A 530 -19.14 18.04 6.90
C MET A 530 -17.99 17.04 6.94
N ILE A 531 -18.19 15.81 6.46
CA ILE A 531 -17.12 14.81 6.39
C ILE A 531 -16.03 15.26 5.41
N ILE A 532 -16.40 15.82 4.26
CA ILE A 532 -15.45 16.33 3.27
C ILE A 532 -14.63 17.50 3.83
N GLU A 533 -15.25 18.39 4.62
CA GLU A 533 -14.55 19.50 5.29
C GLU A 533 -13.54 18.97 6.31
N LEU A 534 -13.93 18.01 7.14
CA LEU A 534 -13.03 17.37 8.12
C LEU A 534 -11.87 16.63 7.44
N GLU A 535 -12.12 15.97 6.31
CA GLU A 535 -11.09 15.29 5.51
C GLU A 535 -10.09 16.27 4.87
N LYS A 536 -10.51 17.51 4.61
CA LYS A 536 -9.67 18.58 4.02
C LYS A 536 -9.08 19.52 5.07
N SER A 537 -9.41 19.34 6.34
CA SER A 537 -8.99 20.25 7.40
C SER A 537 -7.47 20.23 7.59
N LYS A 538 -6.93 21.39 8.01
CA LYS A 538 -5.54 21.52 8.48
C LYS A 538 -5.34 20.89 9.87
N ASN A 539 -6.42 20.67 10.61
CA ASN A 539 -6.44 20.01 11.91
C ASN A 539 -6.59 18.49 11.74
N VAL A 540 -5.95 17.72 12.62
CA VAL A 540 -5.99 16.26 12.53
C VAL A 540 -7.23 15.71 13.25
N HIS A 541 -8.09 15.05 12.49
CA HIS A 541 -9.26 14.33 13.01
C HIS A 541 -9.07 12.83 12.81
N SER A 542 -9.14 12.06 13.90
CA SER A 542 -8.91 10.62 13.85
C SER A 542 -10.12 9.85 14.36
N ILE A 543 -10.40 8.69 13.77
CA ILE A 543 -11.44 7.77 14.24
C ILE A 543 -10.76 6.52 14.78
N THR A 544 -10.93 6.26 16.07
CA THR A 544 -10.36 5.12 16.77
C THR A 544 -11.44 4.29 17.44
N ARG A 545 -11.13 3.04 17.72
CA ARG A 545 -12.14 2.10 18.21
C ARG A 545 -12.48 2.38 19.67
N THR A 546 -13.76 2.60 19.99
CA THR A 546 -14.19 2.62 21.41
C THR A 546 -14.17 1.21 22.00
N LYS A 547 -14.14 1.08 23.33
CA LYS A 547 -14.26 -0.23 24.00
C LYS A 547 -15.62 -0.83 23.64
N ARG A 548 -15.68 -2.10 23.22
CA ARG A 548 -16.93 -2.77 22.83
C ARG A 548 -18.00 -2.62 23.93
N GLY A 549 -19.18 -2.11 23.55
CA GLY A 549 -20.29 -1.83 24.47
C GLY A 549 -20.21 -0.51 25.25
N LYS A 550 -19.19 0.33 25.00
CA LYS A 550 -19.18 1.72 25.45
C LYS A 550 -19.81 2.63 24.40
N SER A 551 -20.41 3.73 24.86
CA SER A 551 -20.93 4.77 23.98
C SER A 551 -19.82 5.37 23.13
N ASN A 552 -20.17 5.82 21.92
CA ASN A 552 -19.30 6.64 21.11
C ASN A 552 -19.00 7.95 21.84
N SER A 553 -17.84 8.55 21.55
CA SER A 553 -17.43 9.82 22.16
C SER A 553 -16.31 10.52 21.39
N SER A 554 -16.37 11.83 21.32
CA SER A 554 -15.27 12.67 20.83
C SER A 554 -14.35 13.19 21.94
N GLY A 555 -13.04 13.15 21.69
CA GLY A 555 -11.98 13.71 22.53
C GLY A 555 -11.24 14.85 21.83
N PHE A 556 -11.03 15.96 22.54
CA PHE A 556 -10.37 17.18 22.05
C PHE A 556 -9.91 18.01 23.27
N ASP A 557 -9.03 19.00 23.07
CA ASP A 557 -8.53 19.88 24.13
C ASP A 557 -9.65 20.83 24.58
N ARG A 558 -10.10 20.65 25.83
CA ARG A 558 -11.23 21.40 26.39
C ARG A 558 -10.90 22.88 26.61
N GLU A 559 -9.66 23.20 26.93
CA GLU A 559 -9.27 24.58 27.22
C GLU A 559 -9.12 25.38 25.93
N LYS A 560 -8.68 24.74 24.85
CA LYS A 560 -8.74 25.33 23.50
C LYS A 560 -10.18 25.49 23.01
N ALA A 561 -11.03 24.49 23.26
CA ALA A 561 -12.43 24.52 22.84
C ALA A 561 -13.22 25.64 23.53
N LYS A 562 -13.00 25.88 24.83
CA LYS A 562 -13.61 27.01 25.56
C LYS A 562 -13.18 28.39 25.07
N LYS A 563 -12.07 28.46 24.33
CA LYS A 563 -11.50 29.69 23.77
C LYS A 563 -11.79 29.80 22.26
N ASP A 564 -12.67 28.96 21.73
CA ASP A 564 -13.04 28.94 20.32
C ASP A 564 -11.84 28.79 19.37
N ILE A 565 -10.79 28.08 19.83
CA ILE A 565 -9.57 27.83 19.04
C ILE A 565 -9.79 26.58 18.17
N PRO A 566 -9.70 26.68 16.83
CA PRO A 566 -9.71 25.54 15.92
C PRO A 566 -8.69 24.46 16.30
N GLN A 567 -9.12 23.20 16.30
CA GLN A 567 -8.27 22.08 16.70
C GLN A 567 -8.73 20.74 16.14
N GLY A 568 -7.82 19.76 16.21
CA GLY A 568 -8.09 18.37 15.88
C GLY A 568 -8.95 17.66 16.93
N SER A 569 -9.34 16.42 16.61
CA SER A 569 -10.19 15.60 17.49
C SER A 569 -9.91 14.09 17.33
N ILE A 570 -10.37 13.32 18.32
CA ILE A 570 -10.37 11.86 18.30
C ILE A 570 -11.80 11.38 18.51
N ILE A 571 -12.40 10.81 17.47
CA ILE A 571 -13.71 10.15 17.51
C ILE A 571 -13.49 8.70 17.96
N ASN A 572 -14.13 8.30 19.05
CA ASN A 572 -14.16 6.92 19.51
C ASN A 572 -15.45 6.26 19.01
N TYR A 573 -15.33 5.32 18.07
CA TYR A 573 -16.45 4.71 17.35
C TYR A 573 -16.36 3.18 17.37
N ASP A 574 -17.49 2.48 17.49
CA ASP A 574 -17.57 1.02 17.33
C ASP A 574 -18.61 0.65 16.27
N PRO A 575 -18.18 0.26 15.05
CA PRO A 575 -19.10 -0.12 13.98
C PRO A 575 -19.82 -1.45 14.22
N ASP A 576 -19.40 -2.23 15.23
CA ASP A 576 -19.96 -3.54 15.53
C ASP A 576 -21.24 -3.48 16.41
N VAL A 577 -21.60 -2.32 16.97
CA VAL A 577 -22.78 -2.18 17.84
C VAL A 577 -24.05 -1.94 17.01
N LYS A 578 -24.73 -3.04 16.67
CA LYS A 578 -25.96 -3.04 15.86
C LYS A 578 -27.26 -3.13 16.65
N THR A 579 -27.19 -3.01 17.98
CA THR A 579 -28.35 -3.11 18.87
C THR A 579 -28.38 -2.00 19.91
N ASP A 580 -29.56 -1.49 20.26
CA ASP A 580 -29.76 -0.57 21.38
C ASP A 580 -29.77 -1.31 22.75
N ILE A 581 -29.97 -0.56 23.84
CA ILE A 581 -30.02 -1.11 25.21
C ILE A 581 -31.20 -2.05 25.46
N ASN A 582 -32.21 -2.04 24.59
CA ASN A 582 -33.42 -2.85 24.66
C ASN A 582 -33.37 -4.03 23.67
N GLY A 583 -32.27 -4.21 22.94
CA GLY A 583 -32.08 -5.29 21.98
C GLY A 583 -32.64 -5.01 20.58
N ASN A 584 -33.15 -3.80 20.29
CA ASN A 584 -33.63 -3.45 18.96
C ASN A 584 -32.47 -3.17 18.01
N HIS A 585 -32.65 -3.42 16.71
CA HIS A 585 -31.69 -3.04 15.68
C HIS A 585 -31.40 -1.54 15.74
N ARG A 586 -30.12 -1.17 15.79
CA ARG A 586 -29.63 0.21 15.75
C ARG A 586 -28.61 0.35 14.65
N THR A 587 -28.73 1.40 13.84
CA THR A 587 -27.72 1.69 12.82
C THR A 587 -26.44 2.29 13.44
N PRO A 588 -25.27 1.63 13.33
CA PRO A 588 -24.02 2.11 13.96
C PRO A 588 -23.64 3.55 13.57
N ARG A 589 -23.85 3.91 12.28
CA ARG A 589 -23.49 5.20 11.72
C ARG A 589 -24.25 6.41 12.30
N ILE A 590 -25.39 6.21 12.98
CA ILE A 590 -26.08 7.26 13.75
C ILE A 590 -25.13 7.84 14.82
N GLY A 591 -24.46 6.94 15.55
CA GLY A 591 -23.52 7.35 16.57
C GLY A 591 -22.25 7.96 15.97
N LEU A 592 -21.83 7.51 14.79
CA LEU A 592 -20.69 8.13 14.09
C LEU A 592 -21.01 9.56 13.64
N SER A 593 -22.19 9.79 13.06
CA SER A 593 -22.62 11.14 12.66
C SER A 593 -22.72 12.12 13.83
N HIS A 594 -23.10 11.62 15.02
CA HIS A 594 -23.11 12.41 16.24
C HIS A 594 -21.70 12.90 16.61
N GLU A 595 -20.72 11.99 16.62
CA GLU A 595 -19.35 12.35 16.99
C GLU A 595 -18.65 13.20 15.92
N LEU A 596 -18.99 13.00 14.66
CA LEU A 596 -18.52 13.84 13.54
C LEU A 596 -18.98 15.29 13.69
N GLN A 597 -20.19 15.54 14.22
CA GLN A 597 -20.62 16.90 14.52
C GLN A 597 -19.72 17.56 15.57
N HIS A 598 -19.43 16.85 16.68
CA HIS A 598 -18.51 17.38 17.70
C HIS A 598 -17.13 17.65 17.12
N SER A 599 -16.67 16.81 16.19
CA SER A 599 -15.42 17.01 15.46
C SER A 599 -15.45 18.25 14.58
N SER A 600 -16.54 18.48 13.85
CA SER A 600 -16.73 19.68 13.02
C SER A 600 -16.80 20.95 13.86
N ASP A 601 -17.47 20.89 15.01
CA ASP A 601 -17.60 22.02 15.91
C ASP A 601 -16.24 22.48 16.46
N VAL A 602 -15.34 21.54 16.81
CA VAL A 602 -13.99 21.90 17.30
C VAL A 602 -13.04 22.30 16.17
N ASP A 603 -13.23 21.77 14.97
CA ASP A 603 -12.47 22.18 13.80
C ASP A 603 -12.77 23.63 13.40
N LYS A 604 -14.05 24.01 13.47
CA LYS A 604 -14.54 25.36 13.14
C LYS A 604 -14.37 26.37 14.27
N GLY A 605 -13.97 25.94 15.46
CA GLY A 605 -13.88 26.81 16.65
C GLY A 605 -15.24 27.29 17.15
N ILE A 606 -16.31 26.49 16.97
CA ILE A 606 -17.69 26.85 17.38
C ILE A 606 -18.23 25.93 18.48
N MET A 607 -17.33 25.25 19.19
CA MET A 607 -17.67 24.25 20.19
C MET A 607 -18.16 24.91 21.49
N SER A 608 -19.48 24.96 21.69
CA SER A 608 -20.09 25.62 22.85
C SER A 608 -20.32 24.66 24.03
N TYR A 609 -20.01 25.15 25.23
CA TYR A 609 -20.33 24.52 26.52
C TYR A 609 -21.54 25.18 27.20
N GLU A 610 -22.17 26.14 26.55
CA GLU A 610 -23.38 26.76 27.06
C GLU A 610 -24.54 25.77 27.10
N ASN A 611 -25.31 25.85 28.17
CA ASN A 611 -26.50 25.03 28.35
C ASN A 611 -27.75 25.86 28.04
N ILE A 612 -28.73 25.24 27.41
CA ILE A 612 -30.09 25.81 27.38
C ILE A 612 -30.73 25.72 28.77
N GLY A 613 -31.85 26.41 29.00
CA GLY A 613 -32.48 26.57 30.33
C GLY A 613 -32.82 25.29 31.10
N ASN A 614 -32.86 24.11 30.45
CA ASN A 614 -33.02 22.81 31.10
C ASN A 614 -31.69 22.05 31.31
N GLY A 615 -30.55 22.72 31.12
CA GLY A 615 -29.21 22.22 31.38
C GLY A 615 -28.63 21.27 30.32
N ILE A 616 -29.19 21.22 29.11
CA ILE A 616 -28.64 20.45 27.98
C ILE A 616 -27.60 21.32 27.24
N PRO A 617 -26.37 20.83 26.96
CA PRO A 617 -25.38 21.59 26.22
C PRO A 617 -25.78 21.79 24.75
N MET A 618 -25.59 23.00 24.22
CA MET A 618 -25.93 23.35 22.83
C MET A 618 -25.24 22.45 21.79
N ARG A 619 -23.99 22.04 22.04
CA ARG A 619 -23.27 21.09 21.17
C ARG A 619 -23.97 19.74 21.03
N GLU A 620 -24.62 19.26 22.09
CA GLU A 620 -25.30 17.97 22.09
C GLU A 620 -26.59 18.07 21.27
N ILE A 621 -27.25 19.23 21.28
CA ILE A 621 -28.42 19.51 20.43
C ILE A 621 -28.02 19.48 18.96
N ARG A 622 -26.92 20.15 18.57
CA ARG A 622 -26.40 20.09 17.20
C ARG A 622 -26.09 18.65 16.78
N ALA A 623 -25.36 17.92 17.61
CA ALA A 623 -25.01 16.52 17.32
C ALA A 623 -26.25 15.60 17.24
N ILE A 624 -27.28 15.86 18.05
CA ILE A 624 -28.56 15.15 17.99
C ILE A 624 -29.35 15.50 16.73
N ASN A 625 -29.32 16.74 16.26
CA ASN A 625 -29.95 17.11 14.99
C ASN A 625 -29.26 16.42 13.81
N THR A 626 -27.93 16.36 13.84
CA THR A 626 -27.12 15.62 12.86
C THR A 626 -27.43 14.12 12.88
N GLU A 627 -27.49 13.48 14.06
CA GLU A 627 -27.86 12.06 14.13
C GLU A 627 -29.31 11.80 13.70
N ASN A 628 -30.24 12.75 13.96
CA ASN A 628 -31.65 12.63 13.60
C ASN A 628 -31.90 12.63 12.08
N LYS A 629 -31.02 13.28 11.29
CA LYS A 629 -31.04 13.17 9.83
C LYS A 629 -30.80 11.73 9.37
N ILE A 630 -29.83 11.06 9.99
CA ILE A 630 -29.53 9.65 9.71
C ILE A 630 -30.65 8.74 10.23
N ARG A 631 -31.20 9.00 11.41
CA ARG A 631 -32.34 8.24 11.95
C ARG A 631 -33.54 8.27 11.00
N LYS A 632 -33.87 9.46 10.45
CA LYS A 632 -34.93 9.61 9.44
C LYS A 632 -34.68 8.75 8.19
N ARG A 633 -33.42 8.62 7.74
CA ARG A 633 -33.05 7.80 6.58
C ARG A 633 -33.10 6.30 6.85
N THR A 634 -32.80 5.91 8.08
CA THR A 634 -32.65 4.49 8.49
C THR A 634 -33.93 3.90 9.06
N GLY A 635 -34.95 4.72 9.30
CA GLY A 635 -36.19 4.30 9.97
C GLY A 635 -36.05 4.17 11.49
N ASP A 636 -34.89 4.53 12.05
CA ASP A 636 -34.66 4.58 13.49
C ASP A 636 -35.50 5.71 14.13
N ALA A 637 -36.00 5.48 15.35
CA ALA A 637 -36.81 6.47 16.06
C ALA A 637 -36.06 7.80 16.28
N LYS A 638 -36.74 8.93 16.05
CA LYS A 638 -36.19 10.28 16.29
C LYS A 638 -35.82 10.41 17.77
N ARG A 639 -34.60 10.87 18.05
CA ARG A 639 -34.14 11.16 19.41
C ARG A 639 -34.65 12.52 19.85
N THR A 640 -35.41 12.53 20.95
CA THR A 640 -36.04 13.73 21.54
C THR A 640 -35.53 14.04 22.95
N GLU A 641 -34.59 13.24 23.46
CA GLU A 641 -34.08 13.36 24.83
C GLU A 641 -32.55 13.22 24.92
N TYR A 642 -31.97 13.90 25.91
CA TYR A 642 -30.57 13.79 26.31
C TYR A 642 -30.45 13.56 27.81
N ARG A 643 -29.89 12.41 28.22
CA ARG A 643 -29.73 12.02 29.64
C ARG A 643 -31.01 12.19 30.48
N GLY A 644 -32.14 11.78 29.94
CA GLY A 644 -33.47 11.87 30.59
C GLY A 644 -34.11 13.25 30.58
N ARG A 645 -33.53 14.23 29.87
CA ARG A 645 -34.10 15.57 29.73
C ARG A 645 -34.68 15.75 28.32
N LYS A 646 -35.93 16.22 28.25
CA LYS A 646 -36.63 16.49 26.99
C LYS A 646 -36.02 17.68 26.26
N ILE A 647 -35.67 17.49 24.99
CA ILE A 647 -35.17 18.56 24.13
C ILE A 647 -36.38 19.35 23.60
N PRO A 648 -36.42 20.69 23.74
CA PRO A 648 -37.50 21.51 23.21
C PRO A 648 -37.71 21.25 21.71
N GLN A 649 -38.95 21.05 21.29
CA GLN A 649 -39.27 20.68 19.90
C GLN A 649 -38.72 21.68 18.87
N LYS A 650 -38.79 22.98 19.17
CA LYS A 650 -38.23 24.06 18.34
C LYS A 650 -36.71 23.99 18.10
N LEU A 651 -35.99 23.14 18.82
CA LEU A 651 -34.53 22.94 18.67
C LEU A 651 -34.19 21.63 17.96
N LEU A 652 -35.19 20.79 17.65
CA LEU A 652 -35.07 19.50 16.94
C LEU A 652 -35.53 19.58 15.47
N GLU A 653 -35.82 20.79 15.01
CA GLU A 653 -36.21 21.20 13.66
C GLU A 653 -35.04 21.98 13.06
#